data_AF-A0A2G2A099-F1
#
_entry.id   AF-A0A2G2A099-F1
#
_cell.length_a   1.000
_cell.length_b   1.000
_cell.length_c   1.000
_cell.angle_alpha   90.00
_cell.angle_beta   90.00
_cell.angle_gamma   90.00
#
_symmetry.space_group_name_H-M   'P 1'
#
loop_
_entity.id
_entity.type
_entity.pdbx_description
1 polymer ?
#
loop_
_entity_poly.entity_id
_entity_poly.type
_entity_poly.pdbx_seq_one_letter_code
_entity_poly.pdbx_strand_id
1 'polypeptide(L)'
;MCSICQAMNPAEDYAFHTGPMTSGPMMAALSESGDATGTFPGIGTWGGDVIADGDTFDGTIASNTDVDLIQVVVQAGSTWTFQMEETGTNGGSFDPYLELYDADGNLVDSQNKWSVSGGNYTSIMSYTNTGTTDLTLYLSASDYAGFGVGNGTYTISADKVIDGPYGDFTVTEVANMLTYGTRSFGLSTQTYAWDVDVGDGLASNDSLDVDISRLDAVGQLLATAALEAWSMVVGIDFNFTSMTSSGGFSTSGSGIVFYDDDDGAYANTQFYTSGEIINAYVNVSTDWLYGGGGITAQGTTIDSYSFQTYMHEIGHALGISHGGFYNSNADYADDAAYANDSWQMSVMSYFSQNENTSITADKAYLFTPMIADMLAAQMLYGVAGDLRTGNTTYGVGSTAGGYYDGFATYAADLALTIIDDGGIDTISFSTTLANQTVNLGDGEISDVQGLIGNLIINTGTIIENFISGSGDDNLTGNAVKNVITAGNGNDFVAGLAGNDILHGNGGADTITGDTGSDTLNGGNGNDDLDGGTEADVIRGQGGEDNIIGGEGNDSIYTGIDNDIANGGSGDDLILGQGQVDTLFGGAGNDTLSGGSGNDTLDGGADDDTLFGNGNNDTLYGQDGQDVLLGAAGSDVLFGGAGNDTLNGSDGNDLITGGTGNDTMNGGNNADTFIFGGGFGNDRINGFEQGLDTLELDDVIWGGGLTEQQVVSSYGSLNAGGTILTLDFGSGNIIEVQSSGGINDATLYLDLSIV
;
A
#
# COMPACT_ATOMS: atom_id res chain seq x y z
N MET A 1 3.20 36.74 -20.73
CA MET A 1 3.07 38.04 -21.42
C MET A 1 3.39 37.84 -22.90
N CYS A 2 2.66 38.54 -23.77
CA CYS A 2 2.93 38.84 -25.18
C CYS A 2 2.59 37.82 -26.28
N SER A 3 1.64 38.27 -27.08
CA SER A 3 1.11 37.81 -28.36
C SER A 3 2.00 38.24 -29.54
N ILE A 4 1.93 37.51 -30.67
CA ILE A 4 1.76 38.00 -32.07
C ILE A 4 1.91 36.81 -33.03
N CYS A 5 0.81 36.44 -33.70
CA CYS A 5 0.70 36.27 -35.16
C CYS A 5 -0.69 35.74 -35.52
N GLN A 6 -1.58 36.67 -35.88
CA GLN A 6 -2.78 36.37 -36.68
C GLN A 6 -2.45 36.55 -38.17
N ALA A 7 -3.14 35.74 -38.97
CA ALA A 7 -3.52 35.94 -40.37
C ALA A 7 -2.55 35.48 -41.46
N MET A 8 -2.83 34.29 -42.03
CA MET A 8 -2.90 34.11 -43.48
C MET A 8 -4.05 33.17 -43.86
N ASN A 9 -4.94 33.71 -44.69
CA ASN A 9 -6.07 33.12 -45.37
C ASN A 9 -5.59 32.23 -46.54
N PRO A 10 -6.24 31.10 -46.87
CA PRO A 10 -6.10 30.56 -48.22
C PRO A 10 -7.44 30.11 -48.78
N ALA A 11 -8.03 30.90 -49.70
CA ALA A 11 -8.98 30.36 -50.68
C ALA A 11 -9.31 31.40 -51.77
N GLU A 12 -8.45 31.54 -52.77
CA GLU A 12 -8.73 31.87 -54.18
C GLU A 12 -7.46 31.37 -54.94
N ASP A 13 -7.45 30.62 -56.04
CA ASP A 13 -8.43 30.37 -57.10
C ASP A 13 -7.88 29.20 -57.96
N TYR A 14 -8.74 28.31 -58.48
CA TYR A 14 -8.75 27.89 -59.89
C TYR A 14 -10.01 27.05 -60.16
N ALA A 15 -10.93 27.66 -60.90
CA ALA A 15 -12.24 27.14 -61.24
C ALA A 15 -12.31 26.41 -62.61
N PHE A 16 -13.36 25.59 -62.71
CA PHE A 16 -14.11 25.08 -63.88
C PHE A 16 -13.65 23.82 -64.64
N HIS A 17 -14.49 22.76 -64.54
CA HIS A 17 -15.43 22.47 -65.62
C HIS A 17 -16.72 21.79 -65.13
N THR A 18 -17.87 22.38 -65.49
CA THR A 18 -19.23 21.86 -65.31
C THR A 18 -19.74 21.22 -66.60
N GLY A 19 -20.41 20.06 -66.52
CA GLY A 19 -21.36 19.57 -67.55
C GLY A 19 -21.30 18.06 -67.87
N PRO A 20 -22.45 17.40 -68.16
CA PRO A 20 -22.72 15.98 -67.88
C PRO A 20 -22.49 15.02 -69.08
N MET A 21 -22.21 13.74 -68.82
CA MET A 21 -22.41 12.66 -69.80
C MET A 21 -22.95 11.38 -69.15
N THR A 22 -24.13 11.00 -69.62
CA THR A 22 -24.82 9.72 -69.46
C THR A 22 -24.25 8.62 -70.35
N SER A 23 -24.48 7.36 -69.94
CA SER A 23 -24.49 6.08 -70.67
C SER A 23 -23.16 5.31 -70.86
N GLY A 24 -23.09 4.14 -70.18
CA GLY A 24 -22.05 3.10 -70.34
C GLY A 24 -22.13 2.33 -71.68
N PRO A 25 -21.37 1.22 -71.86
CA PRO A 25 -21.73 -0.04 -71.17
C PRO A 25 -20.58 -1.05 -70.87
N MET A 26 -20.95 -2.09 -70.10
CA MET A 26 -20.44 -3.49 -70.03
C MET A 26 -19.20 -3.85 -69.17
N MET A 27 -19.50 -4.16 -67.90
CA MET A 27 -19.25 -5.43 -67.17
C MET A 27 -18.17 -6.39 -67.70
N ALA A 28 -17.26 -6.78 -66.80
CA ALA A 28 -16.91 -8.18 -66.58
C ALA A 28 -16.86 -8.45 -65.06
N ALA A 29 -17.76 -9.32 -64.60
CA ALA A 29 -17.82 -9.84 -63.23
C ALA A 29 -16.96 -11.10 -63.08
N LEU A 30 -16.48 -11.36 -61.85
CA LEU A 30 -16.16 -12.65 -61.18
C LEU A 30 -15.20 -12.30 -60.01
N SER A 31 -15.26 -12.81 -58.77
CA SER A 31 -16.19 -13.63 -57.98
C SER A 31 -15.48 -13.84 -56.64
N GLU A 32 -16.04 -13.46 -55.49
CA GLU A 32 -15.77 -14.11 -54.20
C GLU A 32 -17.08 -14.33 -53.42
N SER A 33 -17.10 -15.40 -52.61
CA SER A 33 -18.30 -16.18 -52.31
C SER A 33 -19.11 -15.68 -51.10
N GLY A 34 -20.32 -15.16 -51.34
CA GLY A 34 -21.28 -14.94 -50.24
C GLY A 34 -22.48 -14.02 -50.51
N ASP A 35 -22.98 -13.91 -51.74
CA ASP A 35 -23.94 -12.87 -52.16
C ASP A 35 -25.37 -12.97 -51.58
N ALA A 36 -25.87 -11.83 -51.09
CA ALA A 36 -27.28 -11.44 -51.18
C ALA A 36 -27.41 -10.03 -51.82
N THR A 37 -28.35 -9.85 -52.75
CA THR A 37 -28.34 -8.82 -53.80
C THR A 37 -29.07 -7.50 -53.47
N GLY A 38 -28.50 -6.34 -53.87
CA GLY A 38 -29.20 -5.03 -53.98
C GLY A 38 -28.44 -4.00 -54.84
N THR A 39 -29.10 -2.95 -55.36
CA THR A 39 -28.51 -1.88 -56.21
C THR A 39 -28.47 -0.52 -55.52
N PHE A 40 -27.28 0.12 -55.44
CA PHE A 40 -27.06 1.50 -55.01
C PHE A 40 -27.11 2.48 -56.19
N PRO A 41 -27.76 3.66 -56.07
CA PRO A 41 -27.76 4.67 -57.12
C PRO A 41 -26.35 5.26 -57.33
N GLY A 42 -25.81 5.15 -58.55
CA GLY A 42 -24.53 5.75 -58.91
C GLY A 42 -23.30 4.83 -58.76
N ILE A 43 -23.37 3.79 -57.93
CA ILE A 43 -22.18 2.96 -57.59
C ILE A 43 -22.34 1.45 -57.92
N GLY A 44 -23.56 0.94 -58.14
CA GLY A 44 -23.77 -0.44 -58.63
C GLY A 44 -24.30 -1.43 -57.58
N THR A 45 -24.16 -2.75 -57.83
CA THR A 45 -24.68 -3.80 -56.95
C THR A 45 -23.74 -4.11 -55.80
N TRP A 46 -24.28 -4.20 -54.57
CA TRP A 46 -23.55 -4.37 -53.31
C TRP A 46 -23.81 -5.75 -52.69
N GLY A 47 -22.78 -6.35 -52.10
CA GLY A 47 -22.84 -7.47 -51.15
C GLY A 47 -22.00 -7.08 -49.94
N GLY A 48 -22.63 -6.89 -48.79
CA GLY A 48 -22.05 -6.10 -47.71
C GLY A 48 -21.50 -6.87 -46.52
N ASP A 49 -20.24 -6.65 -46.23
CA ASP A 49 -19.69 -6.87 -44.89
C ASP A 49 -19.72 -5.55 -44.09
N VAL A 50 -20.05 -5.66 -42.81
CA VAL A 50 -20.01 -4.56 -41.84
C VAL A 50 -18.74 -4.72 -41.03
N ILE A 51 -17.88 -3.71 -41.03
CA ILE A 51 -16.69 -3.66 -40.18
C ILE A 51 -17.02 -2.90 -38.89
N ALA A 52 -16.78 -3.52 -37.73
CA ALA A 52 -16.92 -2.89 -36.42
C ALA A 52 -15.56 -2.42 -35.87
N ASP A 53 -15.57 -1.84 -34.67
CA ASP A 53 -14.37 -1.39 -33.98
C ASP A 53 -13.38 -2.55 -33.73
N GLY A 54 -12.14 -2.39 -34.19
CA GLY A 54 -11.07 -3.39 -34.07
C GLY A 54 -11.18 -4.56 -35.06
N ASP A 55 -12.18 -4.56 -35.95
CA ASP A 55 -12.30 -5.55 -37.00
C ASP A 55 -11.36 -5.24 -38.17
N THR A 56 -10.96 -6.29 -38.89
CA THR A 56 -10.23 -6.19 -40.16
C THR A 56 -11.00 -6.84 -41.31
N PHE A 57 -10.89 -6.27 -42.51
CA PHE A 57 -11.47 -6.79 -43.74
C PHE A 57 -10.38 -7.04 -44.78
N ASP A 58 -10.26 -8.27 -45.27
CA ASP A 58 -9.33 -8.61 -46.35
C ASP A 58 -10.04 -8.59 -47.70
N GLY A 59 -9.43 -7.97 -48.71
CA GLY A 59 -9.98 -7.85 -50.06
C GLY A 59 -8.92 -7.97 -51.16
N THR A 60 -9.38 -7.91 -52.41
CA THR A 60 -8.50 -7.99 -53.59
C THR A 60 -8.94 -6.99 -54.64
N ILE A 61 -8.04 -6.09 -55.04
CA ILE A 61 -8.24 -5.21 -56.19
C ILE A 61 -7.81 -5.96 -57.46
N ALA A 62 -8.77 -6.40 -58.27
CA ALA A 62 -8.52 -7.16 -59.49
C ALA A 62 -8.16 -6.28 -60.71
N SER A 63 -8.52 -5.00 -60.68
CA SER A 63 -8.24 -4.02 -61.75
C SER A 63 -8.33 -2.58 -61.25
N ASN A 64 -7.85 -1.62 -62.03
CA ASN A 64 -7.99 -0.18 -61.75
C ASN A 64 -9.43 0.37 -61.85
N THR A 65 -10.41 -0.50 -62.08
CA THR A 65 -11.85 -0.19 -62.04
C THR A 65 -12.58 -0.98 -60.97
N ASP A 66 -11.83 -1.77 -60.19
CA ASP A 66 -12.37 -2.54 -59.09
C ASP A 66 -12.51 -1.63 -57.87
N VAL A 67 -13.69 -1.67 -57.25
CA VAL A 67 -14.02 -0.86 -56.09
C VAL A 67 -14.80 -1.75 -55.14
N ASP A 68 -14.19 -2.04 -54.01
CA ASP A 68 -14.84 -2.75 -52.91
C ASP A 68 -15.52 -1.74 -51.99
N LEU A 69 -16.71 -2.05 -51.50
CA LEU A 69 -17.48 -1.18 -50.61
C LEU A 69 -17.81 -1.88 -49.31
N ILE A 70 -17.35 -1.31 -48.21
CA ILE A 70 -17.49 -1.85 -46.85
C ILE A 70 -18.38 -0.91 -46.05
N GLN A 71 -19.39 -1.45 -45.37
CA GLN A 71 -20.26 -0.64 -44.52
C GLN A 71 -19.59 -0.45 -43.15
N VAL A 72 -19.65 0.77 -42.61
CA VAL A 72 -19.20 1.09 -41.25
C VAL A 72 -20.25 1.91 -40.50
N VAL A 73 -20.39 1.66 -39.20
CA VAL A 73 -21.26 2.45 -38.31
C VAL A 73 -20.40 3.30 -37.38
N VAL A 74 -20.35 4.60 -37.67
CA VAL A 74 -19.59 5.57 -36.89
C VAL A 74 -20.49 6.15 -35.80
N GLN A 75 -20.20 5.81 -34.54
CA GLN A 75 -21.01 6.22 -33.39
C GLN A 75 -21.04 7.74 -33.21
N ALA A 76 -22.16 8.27 -32.71
CA ALA A 76 -22.31 9.69 -32.40
C ALA A 76 -21.19 10.20 -31.48
N GLY A 77 -20.58 11.33 -31.82
CA GLY A 77 -19.55 11.96 -31.00
C GLY A 77 -18.25 11.16 -30.89
N SER A 78 -17.94 10.27 -31.85
CA SER A 78 -16.69 9.50 -31.86
C SER A 78 -15.86 9.79 -33.10
N THR A 79 -14.54 9.66 -32.95
CA THR A 79 -13.59 9.68 -34.07
C THR A 79 -13.20 8.25 -34.43
N TRP A 80 -13.10 7.95 -35.71
CA TRP A 80 -12.69 6.64 -36.21
C TRP A 80 -11.55 6.79 -37.20
N THR A 81 -10.66 5.81 -37.22
CA THR A 81 -9.58 5.72 -38.21
C THR A 81 -9.80 4.49 -39.08
N PHE A 82 -9.66 4.69 -40.39
CA PHE A 82 -9.73 3.65 -41.41
C PHE A 82 -8.38 3.56 -42.10
N GLN A 83 -7.80 2.37 -42.13
CA GLN A 83 -6.55 2.12 -42.83
C GLN A 83 -6.75 1.06 -43.89
N MET A 84 -6.14 1.23 -45.06
CA MET A 84 -6.04 0.23 -46.12
C MET A 84 -4.57 -0.04 -46.39
N GLU A 85 -4.15 -1.29 -46.27
CA GLU A 85 -2.77 -1.73 -46.53
C GLU A 85 -2.72 -2.80 -47.61
N GLU A 86 -1.78 -2.68 -48.55
CA GLU A 86 -1.46 -3.74 -49.50
C GLU A 86 -0.76 -4.92 -48.79
N THR A 87 -1.33 -6.12 -48.88
CA THR A 87 -0.83 -7.32 -48.17
C THR A 87 -0.12 -8.34 -49.06
N GLY A 88 -0.17 -8.17 -50.38
CA GLY A 88 0.49 -9.08 -51.32
C GLY A 88 0.33 -8.71 -52.80
N THR A 89 1.37 -8.99 -53.59
CA THR A 89 1.39 -8.72 -55.04
C THR A 89 0.95 -9.95 -55.84
N ASN A 90 -0.17 -9.84 -56.56
CA ASN A 90 -0.59 -10.81 -57.58
C ASN A 90 -0.11 -10.37 -58.99
N GLY A 91 1.12 -9.87 -59.08
CA GLY A 91 1.75 -9.46 -60.35
C GLY A 91 1.78 -7.96 -60.64
N GLY A 92 1.35 -7.11 -59.70
CA GLY A 92 1.49 -5.64 -59.73
C GLY A 92 1.33 -5.06 -58.33
N SER A 93 1.69 -3.79 -58.13
CA SER A 93 1.40 -3.02 -56.91
C SER A 93 0.38 -1.93 -57.27
N PHE A 94 -0.53 -1.60 -56.36
CA PHE A 94 -1.62 -0.64 -56.58
C PHE A 94 -1.56 0.51 -55.56
N ASP A 95 -2.11 1.67 -55.91
CA ASP A 95 -2.11 2.87 -55.05
C ASP A 95 -3.40 2.88 -54.22
N PRO A 96 -3.39 2.47 -52.93
CA PRO A 96 -4.59 2.33 -52.13
C PRO A 96 -5.29 3.67 -51.97
N TYR A 97 -6.56 3.71 -52.37
CA TYR A 97 -7.38 4.91 -52.32
C TYR A 97 -8.67 4.64 -51.55
N LEU A 98 -8.89 5.44 -50.50
CA LEU A 98 -10.06 5.35 -49.64
C LEU A 98 -10.98 6.53 -49.90
N GLU A 99 -12.27 6.23 -50.08
CA GLU A 99 -13.34 7.23 -50.12
C GLU A 99 -14.46 6.81 -49.18
N LEU A 100 -15.10 7.76 -48.51
CA LEU A 100 -16.17 7.52 -47.58
C LEU A 100 -17.45 8.17 -48.10
N TYR A 101 -18.52 7.39 -48.19
CA TYR A 101 -19.81 7.82 -48.71
C TYR A 101 -20.89 7.76 -47.63
N ASP A 102 -21.84 8.68 -47.68
CA ASP A 102 -23.05 8.61 -46.86
C ASP A 102 -24.06 7.59 -47.41
N ALA A 103 -25.14 7.34 -46.67
CA ALA A 103 -26.19 6.42 -47.07
C ALA A 103 -26.97 6.84 -48.33
N ASP A 104 -26.86 8.10 -48.76
CA ASP A 104 -27.45 8.62 -49.99
C ASP A 104 -26.47 8.52 -51.18
N GLY A 105 -25.24 8.05 -50.95
CA GLY A 105 -24.19 7.89 -51.95
C GLY A 105 -23.40 9.17 -52.25
N ASN A 106 -23.50 10.20 -51.41
CA ASN A 106 -22.68 11.40 -51.55
C ASN A 106 -21.31 11.15 -50.91
N LEU A 107 -20.26 11.65 -51.56
CA LEU A 107 -18.91 11.62 -51.01
C LEU A 107 -18.85 12.51 -49.75
N VAL A 108 -18.48 11.91 -48.63
CA VAL A 108 -18.31 12.53 -47.32
C VAL A 108 -16.86 12.97 -47.12
N ASP A 109 -15.93 12.07 -47.43
CA ASP A 109 -14.49 12.33 -47.37
C ASP A 109 -13.74 11.43 -48.36
N SER A 110 -12.53 11.80 -48.75
CA SER A 110 -11.66 10.99 -49.60
C SER A 110 -10.21 11.26 -49.28
N GLN A 111 -9.37 10.21 -49.25
CA GLN A 111 -7.96 10.37 -48.97
C GLN A 111 -7.09 9.54 -49.92
N ASN A 112 -6.13 10.22 -50.55
CA ASN A 112 -4.99 9.62 -51.23
C ASN A 112 -3.69 10.01 -50.52
N LYS A 113 -3.47 9.52 -49.30
CA LYS A 113 -2.22 9.71 -48.58
C LYS A 113 -1.48 8.39 -48.56
N TRP A 114 -0.43 8.30 -49.37
CA TRP A 114 0.44 7.15 -49.43
C TRP A 114 1.66 7.35 -48.52
N SER A 115 2.04 6.29 -47.80
CA SER A 115 3.37 6.17 -47.21
C SER A 115 3.94 4.79 -47.58
N VAL A 116 5.24 4.73 -47.84
CA VAL A 116 5.92 3.46 -48.16
C VAL A 116 6.67 3.02 -46.91
N SER A 117 6.18 1.97 -46.26
CA SER A 117 6.92 1.23 -45.22
C SER A 117 7.14 -0.19 -45.73
N GLY A 118 8.37 -0.69 -45.69
CA GLY A 118 8.68 -2.09 -46.05
C GLY A 118 8.47 -2.53 -47.51
N GLY A 119 7.94 -1.66 -48.39
CA GLY A 119 7.72 -1.95 -49.81
C GLY A 119 6.25 -2.13 -50.22
N ASN A 120 5.31 -2.04 -49.28
CA ASN A 120 3.86 -2.05 -49.54
C ASN A 120 3.29 -0.63 -49.42
N TYR A 121 2.19 -0.35 -50.12
CA TYR A 121 1.49 0.94 -50.06
C TYR A 121 0.36 0.91 -49.03
N THR A 122 0.17 2.02 -48.31
CA THR A 122 -0.87 2.18 -47.28
C THR A 122 -1.59 3.53 -47.43
N SER A 123 -2.90 3.55 -47.23
CA SER A 123 -3.73 4.77 -47.14
C SER A 123 -4.51 4.82 -45.83
N ILE A 124 -4.57 6.00 -45.20
CA ILE A 124 -5.19 6.20 -43.89
C ILE A 124 -6.12 7.40 -43.93
N MET A 125 -7.34 7.23 -43.43
CA MET A 125 -8.38 8.25 -43.30
C MET A 125 -8.88 8.29 -41.86
N SER A 126 -9.22 9.48 -41.36
CA SER A 126 -9.92 9.62 -40.07
C SER A 126 -11.21 10.39 -40.29
N TYR A 127 -12.27 9.97 -39.61
CA TYR A 127 -13.58 10.62 -39.69
C TYR A 127 -14.20 10.78 -38.30
N THR A 128 -14.63 12.00 -37.98
CA THR A 128 -15.31 12.33 -36.73
C THR A 128 -16.80 12.56 -36.97
N ASN A 129 -17.65 11.75 -36.33
CA ASN A 129 -19.09 12.01 -36.31
C ASN A 129 -19.41 13.07 -35.25
N THR A 130 -19.44 14.34 -35.66
CA THR A 130 -19.79 15.47 -34.77
C THR A 130 -21.29 15.58 -34.45
N GLY A 131 -22.10 14.67 -34.98
CA GLY A 131 -23.54 14.60 -34.75
C GLY A 131 -23.92 13.88 -33.45
N THR A 132 -25.21 13.95 -33.10
CA THR A 132 -25.78 13.31 -31.90
C THR A 132 -26.40 11.93 -32.18
N THR A 133 -26.22 11.39 -33.37
CA THR A 133 -26.75 10.08 -33.80
C THR A 133 -25.71 9.34 -34.62
N ASP A 134 -25.68 8.01 -34.49
CA ASP A 134 -24.78 7.16 -35.26
C ASP A 134 -25.00 7.33 -36.77
N LEU A 135 -23.91 7.33 -37.52
CA LEU A 135 -23.92 7.43 -38.97
C LEU A 135 -23.55 6.08 -39.58
N THR A 136 -24.35 5.62 -40.55
CA THR A 136 -23.96 4.52 -41.43
C THR A 136 -23.28 5.10 -42.66
N LEU A 137 -22.01 4.76 -42.83
CA LEU A 137 -21.17 5.21 -43.95
C LEU A 137 -20.67 4.00 -44.74
N TYR A 138 -20.19 4.26 -45.95
CA TYR A 138 -19.67 3.24 -46.85
C TYR A 138 -18.25 3.62 -47.28
N LEU A 139 -17.28 2.84 -46.83
CA LEU A 139 -15.88 2.98 -47.18
C LEU A 139 -15.63 2.25 -48.49
N SER A 140 -15.15 2.97 -49.51
CA SER A 140 -14.71 2.38 -50.76
C SER A 140 -13.21 2.18 -50.76
N ALA A 141 -12.77 1.00 -51.17
CA ALA A 141 -11.39 0.60 -51.34
C ALA A 141 -11.10 0.41 -52.82
N SER A 142 -10.13 1.14 -53.36
CA SER A 142 -9.85 1.14 -54.81
C SER A 142 -8.37 1.44 -55.12
N ASP A 143 -7.99 1.29 -56.39
CA ASP A 143 -6.72 1.76 -56.94
C ASP A 143 -6.88 3.18 -57.51
N TYR A 144 -5.98 4.09 -57.13
CA TYR A 144 -6.02 5.45 -57.67
C TYR A 144 -5.78 5.45 -59.19
N ALA A 145 -6.75 5.96 -59.94
CA ALA A 145 -6.84 5.86 -61.41
C ALA A 145 -5.62 6.40 -62.21
N GLY A 146 -4.66 7.07 -61.57
CA GLY A 146 -3.44 7.60 -62.17
C GLY A 146 -2.22 6.67 -62.19
N PHE A 147 -2.21 5.53 -61.47
CA PHE A 147 -0.99 4.75 -61.21
C PHE A 147 -0.73 3.56 -62.15
N GLY A 148 -1.70 3.18 -62.98
CA GLY A 148 -1.56 2.17 -64.04
C GLY A 148 -1.61 0.71 -63.56
N VAL A 149 -2.68 0.00 -63.94
CA VAL A 149 -2.94 -1.45 -63.75
C VAL A 149 -2.21 -2.10 -62.57
N GLY A 150 -2.58 -1.68 -61.35
CA GLY A 150 -2.29 -2.43 -60.14
C GLY A 150 -3.30 -3.56 -59.96
N ASN A 151 -2.83 -4.74 -59.53
CA ASN A 151 -3.67 -5.83 -59.05
C ASN A 151 -3.02 -6.43 -57.79
N GLY A 152 -3.74 -6.47 -56.67
CA GLY A 152 -3.14 -6.83 -55.38
C GLY A 152 -4.18 -7.14 -54.32
N THR A 153 -3.74 -7.76 -53.23
CA THR A 153 -4.57 -8.00 -52.05
C THR A 153 -4.38 -6.89 -51.04
N TYR A 154 -5.40 -6.64 -50.22
CA TYR A 154 -5.33 -5.61 -49.20
C TYR A 154 -6.05 -6.04 -47.92
N THR A 155 -5.74 -5.36 -46.83
CA THR A 155 -6.46 -5.42 -45.57
C THR A 155 -6.91 -4.02 -45.18
N ILE A 156 -8.16 -3.89 -44.77
CA ILE A 156 -8.72 -2.69 -44.16
C ILE A 156 -8.91 -2.90 -42.66
N SER A 157 -8.52 -1.94 -41.83
CA SER A 157 -8.89 -1.88 -40.41
C SER A 157 -9.77 -0.68 -40.12
N ALA A 158 -10.67 -0.81 -39.14
CA ALA A 158 -11.52 0.26 -38.65
C ALA A 158 -11.44 0.33 -37.12
N ASP A 159 -10.85 1.39 -36.60
CA ASP A 159 -10.58 1.54 -35.17
C ASP A 159 -11.25 2.81 -34.64
N LYS A 160 -12.06 2.66 -33.60
CA LYS A 160 -12.63 3.78 -32.85
C LYS A 160 -11.54 4.41 -32.00
N VAL A 161 -11.35 5.70 -32.18
CA VAL A 161 -10.56 6.53 -31.26
C VAL A 161 -11.41 6.72 -30.00
N ILE A 162 -10.94 6.19 -28.87
CA ILE A 162 -11.59 6.35 -27.57
C ILE A 162 -11.35 7.81 -27.14
N ASP A 163 -12.44 8.56 -26.89
CA ASP A 163 -12.36 9.89 -26.28
C ASP A 163 -12.22 9.73 -24.75
N GLY A 164 -11.08 10.19 -24.21
CA GLY A 164 -10.72 10.14 -22.80
C GLY A 164 -9.67 9.05 -22.47
N PRO A 165 -8.92 9.20 -21.34
CA PRO A 165 -7.94 8.21 -20.93
C PRO A 165 -8.58 6.83 -20.77
N TYR A 166 -7.84 5.77 -21.11
CA TYR A 166 -8.17 4.42 -20.67
C TYR A 166 -8.30 4.38 -19.13
N GLY A 167 -8.96 3.35 -18.58
CA GLY A 167 -9.04 3.18 -17.12
C GLY A 167 -7.66 3.10 -16.44
N ASP A 168 -7.64 3.00 -15.11
CA ASP A 168 -6.38 2.94 -14.37
C ASP A 168 -5.48 1.80 -14.86
N PHE A 169 -4.23 2.13 -15.12
CA PHE A 169 -3.19 1.18 -15.49
C PHE A 169 -2.45 0.71 -14.26
N THR A 170 -2.07 -0.56 -14.24
CA THR A 170 -1.10 -1.10 -13.28
C THR A 170 0.28 -0.47 -13.49
N VAL A 171 1.16 -0.51 -12.47
CA VAL A 171 2.56 -0.07 -12.59
C VAL A 171 3.24 -0.72 -13.81
N THR A 172 3.00 -2.02 -14.04
CA THR A 172 3.54 -2.75 -15.19
C THR A 172 3.00 -2.24 -16.53
N GLU A 173 1.73 -1.91 -16.63
CA GLU A 173 1.15 -1.35 -17.87
C GLU A 173 1.72 0.05 -18.15
N VAL A 174 1.86 0.89 -17.13
CA VAL A 174 2.53 2.19 -17.26
C VAL A 174 3.98 2.01 -17.69
N ALA A 175 4.74 1.14 -17.02
CA ALA A 175 6.14 0.87 -17.35
C ALA A 175 6.30 0.34 -18.80
N ASN A 176 5.37 -0.49 -19.28
CA ASN A 176 5.36 -0.93 -20.68
C ASN A 176 5.16 0.23 -21.65
N MET A 177 4.26 1.18 -21.33
CA MET A 177 4.06 2.39 -22.14
C MET A 177 5.33 3.24 -22.19
N LEU A 178 5.97 3.44 -21.05
CA LEU A 178 7.22 4.20 -20.92
C LEU A 178 8.40 3.52 -21.63
N THR A 179 8.47 2.19 -21.60
CA THR A 179 9.60 1.43 -22.16
C THR A 179 9.49 1.28 -23.67
N TYR A 180 8.31 0.90 -24.14
CA TYR A 180 8.16 0.45 -25.52
C TYR A 180 7.57 1.51 -26.43
N GLY A 181 6.98 2.57 -25.86
CA GLY A 181 6.33 3.66 -26.56
C GLY A 181 5.32 3.16 -27.58
N THR A 182 4.04 3.48 -27.45
CA THR A 182 3.23 3.46 -28.67
C THR A 182 3.88 4.47 -29.63
N ARG A 183 4.35 4.02 -30.79
CA ARG A 183 4.57 4.85 -31.99
C ARG A 183 3.90 4.12 -33.13
N SER A 184 2.65 4.48 -33.42
CA SER A 184 2.00 4.03 -34.65
C SER A 184 2.63 4.76 -35.84
N PHE A 185 3.58 4.12 -36.51
CA PHE A 185 3.87 4.36 -37.93
C PHE A 185 3.16 3.29 -38.76
N GLY A 186 1.83 3.24 -38.72
CA GLY A 186 1.11 2.12 -39.34
C GLY A 186 1.54 0.75 -38.78
N LEU A 187 1.13 -0.33 -39.44
CA LEU A 187 1.06 -1.71 -38.92
C LEU A 187 2.40 -2.45 -38.71
N SER A 188 3.50 -1.77 -38.35
CA SER A 188 4.58 -2.46 -37.62
C SER A 188 4.43 -2.20 -36.13
N THR A 189 3.86 -3.15 -35.39
CA THR A 189 4.17 -3.32 -33.96
C THR A 189 5.62 -3.80 -33.84
N GLN A 190 6.57 -2.90 -34.06
CA GLN A 190 7.89 -3.07 -33.47
C GLN A 190 7.88 -2.28 -32.17
N THR A 191 7.74 -3.01 -31.06
CA THR A 191 8.25 -2.58 -29.76
C THR A 191 9.74 -2.33 -29.92
N TYR A 192 10.15 -1.07 -29.97
CA TYR A 192 11.57 -0.74 -29.86
C TYR A 192 11.83 -0.40 -28.40
N ALA A 193 12.52 -1.28 -27.68
CA ALA A 193 13.27 -0.85 -26.51
C ALA A 193 14.52 -0.16 -27.05
N TRP A 194 14.65 1.15 -26.80
CA TRP A 194 15.89 1.87 -27.09
C TRP A 194 16.79 1.77 -25.86
N ASP A 195 17.48 0.64 -25.74
CA ASP A 195 18.57 0.52 -24.78
C ASP A 195 19.78 1.32 -25.26
N VAL A 196 20.55 1.87 -24.32
CA VAL A 196 21.87 2.44 -24.59
C VAL A 196 22.82 1.27 -24.81
N ASP A 197 23.55 1.22 -25.94
CA ASP A 197 24.59 0.19 -26.14
C ASP A 197 25.73 0.43 -25.15
N VAL A 198 25.62 -0.23 -24.00
CA VAL A 198 26.65 -0.29 -22.97
C VAL A 198 27.73 -1.35 -23.27
N GLY A 199 27.57 -2.10 -24.36
CA GLY A 199 28.68 -2.82 -24.99
C GLY A 199 29.18 -4.03 -24.23
N ASP A 200 28.31 -5.02 -23.98
CA ASP A 200 28.61 -6.48 -23.91
C ASP A 200 27.61 -7.32 -23.11
N GLY A 201 26.37 -6.86 -22.96
CA GLY A 201 25.27 -7.69 -22.48
C GLY A 201 25.25 -7.86 -20.97
N LEU A 202 24.39 -7.07 -20.34
CA LEU A 202 23.66 -7.55 -19.16
C LEU A 202 24.51 -7.68 -17.90
N ALA A 203 25.64 -6.99 -17.77
CA ALA A 203 26.52 -7.10 -16.61
C ALA A 203 26.45 -5.84 -15.72
N SER A 204 26.32 -6.05 -14.42
CA SER A 204 26.12 -5.08 -13.33
C SER A 204 27.29 -4.10 -13.07
N ASN A 205 27.94 -3.58 -14.10
CA ASN A 205 29.14 -2.75 -14.01
C ASN A 205 29.43 -1.99 -15.30
N ASP A 206 28.37 -1.65 -16.03
CA ASP A 206 28.42 -0.85 -17.24
C ASP A 206 28.44 0.65 -16.89
N SER A 207 29.23 1.41 -17.63
CA SER A 207 29.45 2.83 -17.35
C SER A 207 29.19 3.69 -18.58
N LEU A 208 28.51 4.82 -18.34
CA LEU A 208 28.22 5.82 -19.35
C LEU A 208 29.02 7.10 -19.08
N ASP A 209 29.76 7.58 -20.09
CA ASP A 209 30.47 8.85 -19.99
C ASP A 209 29.48 10.01 -20.01
N VAL A 210 29.66 10.97 -19.09
CA VAL A 210 28.80 12.15 -18.94
C VAL A 210 29.61 13.44 -18.97
N ASP A 211 29.22 14.38 -19.84
CA ASP A 211 29.80 15.74 -19.90
C ASP A 211 28.80 16.81 -19.44
N ILE A 212 28.99 17.30 -18.21
CA ILE A 212 28.24 18.43 -17.65
C ILE A 212 29.01 19.77 -17.70
N SER A 213 30.20 19.80 -18.32
CA SER A 213 31.11 20.95 -18.20
C SER A 213 30.61 22.25 -18.86
N ARG A 214 29.54 22.15 -19.65
CA ARG A 214 28.90 23.29 -20.32
C ARG A 214 27.77 23.90 -19.52
N LEU A 215 27.23 23.18 -18.55
CA LEU A 215 26.25 23.71 -17.61
C LEU A 215 26.92 24.73 -16.68
N ASP A 216 26.15 25.72 -16.23
CA ASP A 216 26.57 26.55 -15.11
C ASP A 216 26.65 25.77 -13.78
N ALA A 217 27.09 26.43 -12.71
CA ALA A 217 27.32 25.75 -11.43
C ALA A 217 26.04 25.15 -10.81
N VAL A 218 24.87 25.75 -11.04
CA VAL A 218 23.59 25.24 -10.55
C VAL A 218 23.13 24.08 -11.42
N GLY A 219 23.21 24.22 -12.74
CA GLY A 219 22.92 23.13 -13.67
C GLY A 219 23.76 21.89 -13.39
N GLN A 220 25.07 22.05 -13.15
CA GLN A 220 25.95 20.95 -12.75
C GLN A 220 25.51 20.27 -11.46
N LEU A 221 25.07 21.04 -10.46
CA LEU A 221 24.55 20.50 -9.20
C LEU A 221 23.29 19.65 -9.43
N LEU A 222 22.31 20.21 -10.14
CA LEU A 222 21.03 19.54 -10.37
C LEU A 222 21.18 18.31 -11.29
N ALA A 223 21.96 18.41 -12.37
CA ALA A 223 22.23 17.30 -13.26
C ALA A 223 22.98 16.17 -12.55
N THR A 224 23.97 16.49 -11.68
CA THR A 224 24.70 15.48 -10.90
C THR A 224 23.76 14.72 -9.97
N ALA A 225 22.90 15.43 -9.21
CA ALA A 225 21.93 14.80 -8.32
C ALA A 225 20.89 13.97 -9.10
N ALA A 226 20.45 14.43 -10.28
CA ALA A 226 19.49 13.69 -11.10
C ALA A 226 20.10 12.43 -11.72
N LEU A 227 21.37 12.46 -12.10
CA LEU A 227 22.12 11.26 -12.53
C LEU A 227 22.32 10.28 -11.37
N GLU A 228 22.62 10.79 -10.16
CA GLU A 228 22.68 9.96 -8.95
C GLU A 228 21.34 9.26 -8.70
N ALA A 229 20.22 9.97 -8.86
CA ALA A 229 18.88 9.43 -8.74
C ALA A 229 18.62 8.25 -9.70
N TRP A 230 19.03 8.40 -10.97
CA TRP A 230 18.90 7.34 -11.96
C TRP A 230 19.88 6.18 -11.74
N SER A 231 21.12 6.44 -11.29
CA SER A 231 22.12 5.38 -11.08
C SER A 231 21.66 4.33 -10.07
N MET A 232 20.86 4.75 -9.09
CA MET A 232 20.27 3.86 -8.10
C MET A 232 19.15 2.97 -8.62
N VAL A 233 18.68 3.22 -9.83
CA VAL A 233 17.56 2.49 -10.43
C VAL A 233 18.07 1.57 -11.53
N VAL A 234 18.95 2.08 -12.38
CA VAL A 234 19.46 1.34 -13.55
C VAL A 234 20.76 0.58 -13.29
N GLY A 235 21.45 0.85 -12.18
CA GLY A 235 22.75 0.20 -11.88
C GLY A 235 23.86 0.59 -12.86
N ILE A 236 23.70 1.72 -13.56
CA ILE A 236 24.68 2.30 -14.47
C ILE A 236 25.55 3.30 -13.71
N ASP A 237 26.86 3.16 -13.84
CA ASP A 237 27.83 4.11 -13.30
C ASP A 237 28.03 5.30 -14.26
N PHE A 238 27.55 6.49 -13.88
CA PHE A 238 27.76 7.71 -14.65
C PHE A 238 29.14 8.32 -14.40
N ASN A 239 30.03 8.21 -15.38
CA ASN A 239 31.41 8.69 -15.29
C ASN A 239 31.56 10.10 -15.84
N PHE A 240 31.78 11.08 -14.95
CA PHE A 240 31.97 12.47 -15.36
C PHE A 240 33.30 12.68 -16.09
N THR A 241 33.23 12.95 -17.40
CA THR A 241 34.39 13.23 -18.25
C THR A 241 34.18 14.49 -19.07
N SER A 242 35.25 15.29 -19.26
CA SER A 242 35.19 16.44 -20.17
C SER A 242 35.43 15.97 -21.59
N MET A 243 34.39 15.97 -22.43
CA MET A 243 34.50 15.50 -23.81
C MET A 243 35.13 16.60 -24.67
N THR A 244 36.40 16.42 -25.05
CA THR A 244 37.11 17.39 -25.89
C THR A 244 36.65 17.30 -27.35
N SER A 245 35.68 18.12 -27.76
CA SER A 245 35.81 19.03 -28.92
C SER A 245 34.50 19.72 -29.28
N SER A 246 34.65 20.90 -29.89
CA SER A 246 33.62 21.71 -30.51
C SER A 246 32.77 20.91 -31.51
N GLY A 247 31.54 20.54 -31.11
CA GLY A 247 30.47 20.16 -32.04
C GLY A 247 30.37 18.69 -32.45
N GLY A 248 30.66 17.74 -31.56
CA GLY A 248 30.28 16.33 -31.77
C GLY A 248 31.28 15.35 -31.15
N PHE A 249 30.77 14.16 -30.84
CA PHE A 249 31.52 13.05 -30.25
C PHE A 249 32.84 12.76 -31.00
N SER A 250 33.89 12.46 -30.23
CA SER A 250 34.99 11.63 -30.75
C SER A 250 34.38 10.31 -31.18
N THR A 251 34.75 9.80 -32.35
CA THR A 251 34.19 8.59 -33.00
C THR A 251 34.51 7.28 -32.26
N SER A 252 34.42 7.24 -30.91
CA SER A 252 34.87 6.11 -30.10
C SER A 252 34.27 6.00 -28.68
N GLY A 253 33.22 6.74 -28.29
CA GLY A 253 32.60 6.57 -26.97
C GLY A 253 31.12 6.96 -26.94
N SER A 254 30.31 6.14 -26.27
CA SER A 254 28.89 6.36 -25.97
C SER A 254 28.75 7.29 -24.76
N GLY A 255 27.76 8.20 -24.71
CA GLY A 255 27.62 9.10 -23.55
C GLY A 255 26.48 10.14 -23.60
N ILE A 256 26.31 10.86 -22.49
CA ILE A 256 25.33 11.96 -22.34
C ILE A 256 26.05 13.30 -22.26
N VAL A 257 25.66 14.26 -23.09
CA VAL A 257 26.21 15.62 -23.08
C VAL A 257 25.13 16.61 -22.67
N PHE A 258 25.44 17.45 -21.68
CA PHE A 258 24.53 18.47 -21.17
C PHE A 258 24.92 19.88 -21.64
N TYR A 259 23.93 20.73 -21.84
CA TYR A 259 24.07 22.15 -22.16
C TYR A 259 22.85 22.96 -21.68
N ASP A 260 23.01 24.29 -21.58
CA ASP A 260 22.01 25.20 -21.00
C ASP A 260 21.84 26.51 -21.80
N ASP A 261 22.39 26.56 -23.02
CA ASP A 261 22.45 27.74 -23.88
C ASP A 261 21.31 27.80 -24.92
N ASP A 262 20.53 26.72 -25.07
CA ASP A 262 19.35 26.68 -25.93
C ASP A 262 18.05 26.94 -25.16
N ASP A 263 17.02 27.42 -25.88
CA ASP A 263 15.69 27.68 -25.32
C ASP A 263 14.97 26.36 -24.95
N GLY A 264 14.35 26.33 -23.77
CA GLY A 264 13.50 25.22 -23.31
C GLY A 264 14.25 24.11 -22.56
N ALA A 265 13.55 23.00 -22.34
CA ALA A 265 14.09 21.76 -21.79
C ALA A 265 13.73 20.61 -22.71
N TYR A 266 14.72 19.81 -23.12
CA TYR A 266 14.52 18.69 -24.03
C TYR A 266 15.75 17.77 -24.05
N ALA A 267 15.52 16.51 -24.38
CA ALA A 267 16.56 15.55 -24.75
C ALA A 267 16.46 15.15 -26.22
N ASN A 268 17.61 14.87 -26.84
CA ASN A 268 17.67 14.23 -28.15
C ASN A 268 18.70 13.10 -28.16
N THR A 269 18.39 12.04 -28.91
CA THR A 269 19.22 10.84 -29.00
C THR A 269 19.61 10.58 -30.45
N GLN A 270 20.84 10.07 -30.66
CA GLN A 270 21.32 9.64 -31.98
C GLN A 270 21.40 8.12 -32.05
N PHE A 271 20.74 7.56 -33.07
CA PHE A 271 20.69 6.13 -33.34
C PHE A 271 21.73 5.71 -34.39
N TYR A 272 22.26 4.50 -34.26
CA TYR A 272 22.91 3.77 -35.36
C TYR A 272 22.00 2.64 -35.87
N THR A 273 22.39 2.03 -36.99
CA THR A 273 21.64 0.99 -37.72
C THR A 273 21.24 -0.26 -36.91
N SER A 274 21.66 -0.40 -35.64
CA SER A 274 21.28 -1.49 -34.72
C SER A 274 20.10 -1.15 -33.77
N GLY A 275 19.69 0.11 -33.65
CA GLY A 275 18.57 0.51 -32.77
C GLY A 275 18.98 0.92 -31.35
N GLU A 276 20.27 0.93 -31.03
CA GLU A 276 20.79 1.34 -29.72
C GLU A 276 21.12 2.85 -29.66
N ILE A 277 20.94 3.45 -28.48
CA ILE A 277 21.37 4.82 -28.18
C ILE A 277 22.87 4.80 -27.93
N ILE A 278 23.65 5.47 -28.77
CA ILE A 278 25.09 5.67 -28.51
C ILE A 278 25.30 7.01 -27.80
N ASN A 279 24.53 8.03 -28.19
CA ASN A 279 24.74 9.40 -27.77
C ASN A 279 23.42 10.09 -27.44
N ALA A 280 23.37 10.74 -26.29
CA ALA A 280 22.26 11.59 -25.89
C ALA A 280 22.73 13.01 -25.56
N TYR A 281 21.84 13.96 -25.79
CA TYR A 281 22.06 15.38 -25.61
C TYR A 281 20.91 15.96 -24.80
N VAL A 282 21.20 16.53 -23.63
CA VAL A 282 20.20 17.07 -22.71
C VAL A 282 20.38 18.57 -22.59
N ASN A 283 19.32 19.32 -22.88
CA ASN A 283 19.27 20.76 -22.67
C ASN A 283 18.32 21.11 -21.53
N VAL A 284 18.77 21.96 -20.61
CA VAL A 284 17.89 22.66 -19.67
C VAL A 284 18.36 24.12 -19.57
N SER A 285 17.62 25.02 -20.21
CA SER A 285 17.99 26.43 -20.35
C SER A 285 18.25 27.15 -19.02
N THR A 286 19.23 28.04 -18.96
CA THR A 286 19.41 28.95 -17.81
C THR A 286 18.18 29.82 -17.53
N ASP A 287 17.41 30.19 -18.56
CA ASP A 287 16.14 30.93 -18.40
C ASP A 287 15.06 30.09 -17.67
N TRP A 288 15.13 28.76 -17.76
CA TRP A 288 14.27 27.83 -17.00
C TRP A 288 14.58 27.89 -15.50
N LEU A 289 15.87 27.85 -15.15
CA LEU A 289 16.36 27.84 -13.76
C LEU A 289 16.09 29.18 -13.07
N TYR A 290 16.51 30.29 -13.69
CA TYR A 290 16.55 31.61 -13.05
C TYR A 290 15.38 32.52 -13.40
N GLY A 291 14.58 32.14 -14.39
CA GLY A 291 13.59 33.02 -15.00
C GLY A 291 14.25 33.99 -15.98
N GLY A 292 13.73 33.99 -17.20
CA GLY A 292 14.26 34.75 -18.33
C GLY A 292 13.48 34.40 -19.59
N GLY A 293 13.67 35.11 -20.70
CA GLY A 293 12.98 34.78 -21.96
C GLY A 293 11.45 34.83 -21.95
N GLY A 294 10.81 35.29 -20.86
CA GLY A 294 9.35 35.24 -20.66
C GLY A 294 8.86 34.04 -19.84
N ILE A 295 9.78 33.19 -19.35
CA ILE A 295 9.55 32.03 -18.50
C ILE A 295 9.72 32.42 -17.02
N THR A 296 8.87 31.89 -16.15
CA THR A 296 9.02 32.02 -14.69
C THR A 296 10.08 31.05 -14.19
N ALA A 297 10.94 31.50 -13.27
CA ALA A 297 11.96 30.66 -12.66
C ALA A 297 11.36 29.38 -12.05
N GLN A 298 11.91 28.23 -12.43
CA GLN A 298 11.49 26.90 -11.95
C GLN A 298 12.29 26.41 -10.75
N GLY A 299 13.25 27.22 -10.29
CA GLY A 299 14.04 27.00 -9.08
C GLY A 299 15.45 26.51 -9.36
N THR A 300 16.29 26.58 -8.33
CA THR A 300 17.75 26.36 -8.44
C THR A 300 18.26 25.40 -7.37
N THR A 301 17.37 24.64 -6.75
CA THR A 301 17.62 23.75 -5.62
C THR A 301 17.11 22.35 -5.93
N ILE A 302 17.54 21.34 -5.18
CA ILE A 302 17.20 19.92 -5.43
C ILE A 302 15.70 19.67 -5.16
N ASP A 303 15.04 20.52 -4.37
CA ASP A 303 13.61 20.47 -4.07
C ASP A 303 12.75 21.30 -5.07
N SER A 304 13.22 21.49 -6.30
CA SER A 304 12.58 22.37 -7.29
C SER A 304 12.16 21.66 -8.58
N TYR A 305 11.26 22.28 -9.34
CA TYR A 305 10.82 21.74 -10.63
C TYR A 305 11.95 21.64 -11.67
N SER A 306 12.98 22.50 -11.57
CA SER A 306 14.19 22.36 -12.39
C SER A 306 14.91 21.02 -12.14
N PHE A 307 14.97 20.54 -10.89
CA PHE A 307 15.56 19.24 -10.57
C PHE A 307 14.76 18.10 -11.20
N GLN A 308 13.44 18.12 -11.04
CA GLN A 308 12.53 17.19 -11.70
C GLN A 308 12.67 17.21 -13.23
N THR A 309 12.89 18.39 -13.83
CA THR A 309 13.12 18.53 -15.28
C THR A 309 14.41 17.80 -15.70
N TYR A 310 15.51 17.95 -14.96
CA TYR A 310 16.73 17.19 -15.24
C TYR A 310 16.48 15.67 -15.15
N MET A 311 15.75 15.20 -14.14
CA MET A 311 15.39 13.77 -14.05
C MET A 311 14.57 13.31 -15.27
N HIS A 312 13.58 14.09 -15.69
CA HIS A 312 12.76 13.80 -16.88
C HIS A 312 13.59 13.69 -18.16
N GLU A 313 14.45 14.68 -18.44
CA GLU A 313 15.24 14.68 -19.67
C GLU A 313 16.33 13.59 -19.67
N ILE A 314 16.85 13.22 -18.50
CA ILE A 314 17.73 12.06 -18.36
C ILE A 314 16.96 10.77 -18.66
N GLY A 315 15.70 10.65 -18.24
CA GLY A 315 14.83 9.52 -18.61
C GLY A 315 14.75 9.32 -20.13
N HIS A 316 14.52 10.40 -20.89
CA HIS A 316 14.57 10.35 -22.37
C HIS A 316 15.95 9.98 -22.91
N ALA A 317 17.02 10.48 -22.30
CA ALA A 317 18.40 10.13 -22.67
C ALA A 317 18.70 8.64 -22.44
N LEU A 318 18.01 8.02 -21.48
CA LEU A 318 18.00 6.58 -21.16
C LEU A 318 16.91 5.81 -21.92
N GLY A 319 16.28 6.40 -22.94
CA GLY A 319 15.34 5.69 -23.82
C GLY A 319 13.93 5.53 -23.29
N ILE A 320 13.58 6.14 -22.15
CA ILE A 320 12.24 6.11 -21.57
C ILE A 320 11.37 7.18 -22.23
N SER A 321 10.17 6.82 -22.69
CA SER A 321 9.23 7.76 -23.32
C SER A 321 8.26 8.39 -22.32
N HIS A 322 7.42 9.30 -22.79
CA HIS A 322 6.22 9.73 -22.06
C HIS A 322 5.19 8.59 -21.94
N GLY A 323 4.27 8.69 -20.99
CA GLY A 323 3.19 7.72 -20.78
C GLY A 323 2.12 7.74 -21.88
N GLY A 324 2.03 8.85 -22.63
CA GLY A 324 1.12 9.02 -23.75
C GLY A 324 1.74 9.77 -24.93
N PHE A 325 0.94 9.96 -25.97
CA PHE A 325 1.35 10.67 -27.20
C PHE A 325 1.18 12.18 -27.08
N TYR A 326 1.86 12.80 -26.13
CA TYR A 326 1.81 14.24 -25.96
C TYR A 326 3.20 14.87 -26.03
N ASN A 327 3.24 16.14 -26.42
CA ASN A 327 4.42 16.98 -26.37
C ASN A 327 4.02 18.41 -26.07
N SER A 328 4.95 19.19 -25.50
CA SER A 328 4.73 20.61 -25.21
C SER A 328 3.50 20.87 -24.29
N ASN A 329 2.53 21.68 -24.72
CA ASN A 329 1.36 22.12 -23.95
C ASN A 329 0.25 21.05 -23.89
N ALA A 330 0.50 19.94 -23.20
CA ALA A 330 -0.50 18.90 -22.95
C ALA A 330 -1.50 19.33 -21.84
N ASP A 331 -2.76 18.93 -21.98
CA ASP A 331 -3.80 19.05 -20.96
C ASP A 331 -4.29 17.66 -20.53
N TYR A 332 -4.42 17.43 -19.22
CA TYR A 332 -4.77 16.11 -18.70
C TYR A 332 -6.12 15.59 -19.24
N ALA A 333 -7.12 16.46 -19.38
CA ALA A 333 -8.46 16.02 -19.80
C ALA A 333 -8.50 15.58 -21.27
N ASP A 334 -7.61 16.12 -22.09
CA ASP A 334 -7.61 15.91 -23.54
C ASP A 334 -6.52 14.95 -24.01
N ASP A 335 -5.36 14.92 -23.34
CA ASP A 335 -4.14 14.26 -23.83
C ASP A 335 -3.69 13.04 -23.00
N ALA A 336 -4.20 12.85 -21.77
CA ALA A 336 -3.81 11.72 -20.95
C ALA A 336 -4.21 10.39 -21.60
N ALA A 337 -3.26 9.45 -21.70
CA ALA A 337 -3.51 8.15 -22.32
C ALA A 337 -4.31 7.22 -21.39
N TYR A 338 -4.10 7.30 -20.08
CA TYR A 338 -4.76 6.47 -19.07
C TYR A 338 -4.99 7.26 -17.79
N ALA A 339 -5.93 6.79 -16.96
CA ALA A 339 -6.51 7.59 -15.89
C ALA A 339 -5.54 7.89 -14.74
N ASN A 340 -4.50 7.09 -14.51
CA ASN A 340 -3.46 7.39 -13.54
C ASN A 340 -2.16 7.94 -14.17
N ASP A 341 -2.23 8.53 -15.37
CA ASP A 341 -1.10 9.25 -15.97
C ASP A 341 -0.83 10.53 -15.17
N SER A 342 0.16 10.48 -14.28
CA SER A 342 0.59 11.62 -13.48
C SER A 342 1.98 11.42 -12.90
N TRP A 343 2.51 12.48 -12.31
CA TRP A 343 3.71 12.46 -11.47
C TRP A 343 3.65 11.47 -10.30
N GLN A 344 2.48 11.00 -9.86
CA GLN A 344 2.43 9.95 -8.83
C GLN A 344 3.02 8.63 -9.33
N MET A 345 2.88 8.35 -10.63
CA MET A 345 3.34 7.11 -11.25
C MET A 345 4.68 7.26 -11.95
N SER A 346 4.94 8.42 -12.58
CA SER A 346 6.09 8.61 -13.46
C SER A 346 6.53 10.07 -13.57
N VAL A 347 7.84 10.31 -13.48
CA VAL A 347 8.49 11.59 -13.79
C VAL A 347 8.35 11.96 -15.27
N MET A 348 8.05 10.99 -16.13
CA MET A 348 7.83 11.19 -17.56
C MET A 348 6.44 11.74 -17.88
N SER A 349 5.52 11.78 -16.92
CA SER A 349 4.22 12.40 -17.13
C SER A 349 4.32 13.92 -17.20
N TYR A 350 3.45 14.56 -17.99
CA TYR A 350 3.31 16.01 -18.02
C TYR A 350 2.32 16.54 -16.98
N PHE A 351 1.55 15.65 -16.36
CA PHE A 351 0.45 16.02 -15.48
C PHE A 351 0.88 15.87 -14.02
N SER A 352 0.74 16.93 -13.23
CA SER A 352 0.99 16.81 -11.79
C SER A 352 -0.08 15.96 -11.10
N GLN A 353 0.25 15.45 -9.91
CA GLN A 353 -0.62 14.55 -9.14
C GLN A 353 -2.03 15.14 -8.97
N ASN A 354 -2.12 16.44 -8.73
CA ASN A 354 -3.39 17.14 -8.50
C ASN A 354 -4.11 17.60 -9.79
N GLU A 355 -3.44 17.61 -10.94
CA GLU A 355 -4.09 17.85 -12.24
C GLU A 355 -4.85 16.60 -12.69
N ASN A 356 -4.33 15.43 -12.29
CA ASN A 356 -5.00 14.16 -12.46
C ASN A 356 -6.19 14.04 -11.49
N THR A 357 -7.40 14.03 -12.05
CA THR A 357 -8.65 13.98 -11.27
C THR A 357 -9.12 12.56 -10.95
N SER A 358 -8.41 11.53 -11.40
CA SER A 358 -8.77 10.12 -11.18
C SER A 358 -8.07 9.53 -9.95
N ILE A 359 -6.97 10.15 -9.50
CA ILE A 359 -6.28 9.82 -8.25
C ILE A 359 -6.57 10.86 -7.17
N THR A 360 -6.32 10.50 -5.92
CA THR A 360 -6.33 11.46 -4.80
C THR A 360 -4.89 11.61 -4.32
N ALA A 361 -4.24 12.72 -4.69
CA ALA A 361 -2.87 13.02 -4.31
C ALA A 361 -2.61 14.52 -4.37
N ASP A 362 -1.76 15.01 -3.47
CA ASP A 362 -1.35 16.41 -3.44
C ASP A 362 -0.26 16.70 -4.45
N LYS A 363 -0.20 17.96 -4.90
CA LYS A 363 0.88 18.41 -5.78
C LYS A 363 2.20 18.42 -5.01
N ALA A 364 3.17 17.65 -5.49
CA ALA A 364 4.50 17.62 -4.94
C ALA A 364 5.54 17.47 -6.06
N TYR A 365 6.70 18.11 -5.90
CA TYR A 365 7.80 17.94 -6.84
C TYR A 365 8.44 16.57 -6.64
N LEU A 366 8.80 15.93 -7.74
CA LEU A 366 9.40 14.61 -7.70
C LEU A 366 10.85 14.72 -7.28
N PHE A 367 11.21 13.92 -6.29
CA PHE A 367 12.55 13.85 -5.73
C PHE A 367 13.33 12.63 -6.24
N THR A 368 12.64 11.64 -6.79
CA THR A 368 13.23 10.43 -7.37
C THR A 368 12.52 10.10 -8.68
N PRO A 369 13.07 9.23 -9.54
CA PRO A 369 12.26 8.42 -10.44
C PRO A 369 11.13 7.75 -9.65
N MET A 370 9.95 7.66 -10.22
CA MET A 370 8.79 7.06 -9.58
C MET A 370 8.66 5.59 -9.94
N ILE A 371 7.79 4.85 -9.25
CA ILE A 371 7.70 3.39 -9.35
C ILE A 371 7.60 2.84 -10.79
N ALA A 372 6.86 3.51 -11.69
CA ALA A 372 6.76 3.05 -13.08
C ALA A 372 8.00 3.38 -13.90
N ASP A 373 8.69 4.48 -13.60
CA ASP A 373 9.99 4.81 -14.20
C ASP A 373 11.03 3.77 -13.81
N MET A 374 11.02 3.38 -12.53
CA MET A 374 11.94 2.37 -12.00
C MET A 374 11.77 1.04 -12.70
N LEU A 375 10.53 0.56 -12.82
CA LEU A 375 10.25 -0.68 -13.52
C LEU A 375 10.57 -0.57 -15.02
N ALA A 376 10.26 0.55 -15.68
CA ALA A 376 10.59 0.75 -17.10
C ALA A 376 12.10 0.71 -17.34
N ALA A 377 12.87 1.35 -16.46
CA ALA A 377 14.32 1.34 -16.55
C ALA A 377 14.88 -0.07 -16.28
N GLN A 378 14.34 -0.80 -15.30
CA GLN A 378 14.71 -2.21 -15.07
C GLN A 378 14.34 -3.13 -16.24
N MET A 379 13.29 -2.82 -17.00
CA MET A 379 12.93 -3.56 -18.22
C MET A 379 13.93 -3.33 -19.36
N LEU A 380 14.56 -2.15 -19.42
CA LEU A 380 15.60 -1.82 -20.40
C LEU A 380 16.96 -2.40 -19.99
N TYR A 381 17.39 -2.12 -18.75
CA TYR A 381 18.76 -2.32 -18.29
C TYR A 381 18.95 -3.53 -17.37
N GLY A 382 17.86 -4.19 -16.97
CA GLY A 382 17.86 -5.21 -15.92
C GLY A 382 17.78 -4.61 -14.52
N VAL A 383 17.61 -5.48 -13.52
CA VAL A 383 17.63 -5.09 -12.11
C VAL A 383 19.08 -4.87 -11.71
N ALA A 384 19.40 -3.65 -11.26
CA ALA A 384 20.69 -3.35 -10.66
C ALA A 384 20.92 -4.28 -9.46
N GLY A 385 22.10 -4.91 -9.35
CA GLY A 385 22.44 -5.70 -8.17
C GLY A 385 23.02 -4.84 -7.06
N ASP A 386 22.73 -5.19 -5.80
CA ASP A 386 23.33 -4.65 -4.57
C ASP A 386 23.10 -3.14 -4.33
N LEU A 387 21.90 -2.61 -4.63
CA LEU A 387 21.54 -1.23 -4.29
C LEU A 387 21.33 -1.08 -2.78
N ARG A 388 22.24 -0.37 -2.11
CA ARG A 388 22.16 -0.05 -0.67
C ARG A 388 21.93 -1.25 0.26
N THR A 389 22.69 -2.33 0.12
CA THR A 389 22.56 -3.58 0.92
C THR A 389 22.89 -3.48 2.43
N GLY A 390 22.95 -2.29 3.02
CA GLY A 390 23.25 -2.11 4.43
C GLY A 390 22.23 -1.17 5.06
N ASN A 391 22.14 -1.20 6.39
CA ASN A 391 21.17 -0.42 7.14
C ASN A 391 21.16 1.07 6.73
N THR A 392 20.02 1.51 6.24
CA THR A 392 19.80 2.85 5.71
C THR A 392 18.68 3.55 6.47
N THR A 393 18.96 4.76 6.96
CA THR A 393 17.92 5.68 7.43
C THR A 393 17.57 6.66 6.32
N TYR A 394 16.28 6.77 6.02
CA TYR A 394 15.65 7.72 5.12
C TYR A 394 14.98 8.80 5.98
N GLY A 395 15.25 10.08 5.68
CA GLY A 395 14.54 11.20 6.29
C GLY A 395 15.33 11.87 7.41
N VAL A 396 14.69 12.13 8.55
CA VAL A 396 15.36 12.79 9.68
C VAL A 396 16.48 11.90 10.21
N GLY A 397 17.72 12.39 10.11
CA GLY A 397 18.91 11.62 10.49
C GLY A 397 19.41 10.67 9.40
N SER A 398 19.07 10.95 8.14
CA SER A 398 19.41 10.12 6.98
C SER A 398 20.86 9.63 6.93
N THR A 399 21.02 8.39 6.48
CA THR A 399 22.29 7.78 6.10
C THR A 399 22.30 7.31 4.64
N ALA A 400 21.23 7.60 3.88
CA ALA A 400 21.08 7.20 2.49
C ALA A 400 22.14 7.79 1.55
N GLY A 401 22.74 8.93 1.94
CA GLY A 401 23.85 9.58 1.26
C GLY A 401 23.41 10.45 0.07
N GLY A 402 24.35 11.29 -0.39
CA GLY A 402 24.17 12.08 -1.60
C GLY A 402 23.03 13.09 -1.48
N TYR A 403 22.22 13.18 -2.53
CA TYR A 403 21.07 14.08 -2.50
C TYR A 403 19.92 13.60 -1.58
N TYR A 404 19.83 12.30 -1.25
CA TYR A 404 18.75 11.74 -0.42
C TYR A 404 18.71 12.29 1.01
N ASP A 405 19.85 12.71 1.54
CA ASP A 405 19.97 13.11 2.94
C ASP A 405 19.11 14.31 3.34
N GLY A 406 18.66 15.10 2.36
CA GLY A 406 17.87 16.29 2.60
C GLY A 406 16.36 16.09 2.62
N PHE A 407 15.83 14.94 2.19
CA PHE A 407 14.42 14.89 1.72
C PHE A 407 13.38 15.26 2.78
N ALA A 408 13.56 14.87 4.05
CA ALA A 408 12.65 15.21 5.14
C ALA A 408 12.88 16.62 5.74
N THR A 409 13.78 17.42 5.15
CA THR A 409 14.16 18.75 5.66
C THR A 409 13.98 19.87 4.64
N TYR A 410 13.69 19.53 3.39
CA TYR A 410 13.41 20.52 2.36
C TYR A 410 12.09 21.24 2.64
N ALA A 411 12.00 22.48 2.17
CA ALA A 411 10.85 23.33 2.42
C ALA A 411 9.72 23.13 1.41
N ALA A 412 10.02 22.53 0.25
CA ALA A 412 9.03 22.20 -0.75
C ALA A 412 8.30 20.89 -0.43
N ASP A 413 7.09 20.76 -0.96
CA ASP A 413 6.32 19.52 -0.95
C ASP A 413 6.97 18.54 -1.94
N LEU A 414 7.41 17.39 -1.43
CA LEU A 414 8.15 16.38 -2.20
C LEU A 414 7.40 15.05 -2.26
N ALA A 415 7.48 14.39 -3.41
CA ALA A 415 7.06 13.02 -3.61
C ALA A 415 8.24 12.16 -4.09
N LEU A 416 8.28 10.91 -3.63
CA LEU A 416 9.36 9.99 -3.92
C LEU A 416 8.93 8.53 -3.88
N THR A 417 9.75 7.68 -4.50
CA THR A 417 9.75 6.24 -4.36
C THR A 417 11.07 5.81 -3.70
N ILE A 418 11.01 5.04 -2.61
CA ILE A 418 12.19 4.48 -1.94
C ILE A 418 12.52 3.12 -2.57
N ILE A 419 13.80 2.93 -2.88
CA ILE A 419 14.36 1.65 -3.34
C ILE A 419 15.58 1.28 -2.48
N ASP A 420 15.57 0.04 -2.00
CA ASP A 420 16.60 -0.57 -1.18
C ASP A 420 16.61 -2.10 -1.40
N ASP A 421 17.79 -2.71 -1.53
CA ASP A 421 17.98 -4.16 -1.74
C ASP A 421 18.36 -4.92 -0.46
N GLY A 422 18.45 -4.24 0.68
CA GLY A 422 18.39 -4.89 1.97
C GLY A 422 19.23 -4.23 3.05
N GLY A 423 19.04 -4.70 4.27
CA GLY A 423 19.61 -4.04 5.43
C GLY A 423 18.64 -4.19 6.59
N ILE A 424 18.71 -3.24 7.52
CA ILE A 424 17.60 -2.96 8.43
C ILE A 424 17.37 -1.47 8.29
N ASP A 425 16.31 -1.12 7.60
CA ASP A 425 16.10 0.20 7.05
C ASP A 425 15.03 0.94 7.84
N THR A 426 15.14 2.26 7.86
CA THR A 426 14.31 3.12 8.71
C THR A 426 13.83 4.32 7.93
N ILE A 427 12.52 4.55 7.88
CA ILE A 427 11.97 5.82 7.43
C ILE A 427 11.64 6.66 8.67
N SER A 428 12.17 7.88 8.72
CA SER A 428 12.05 8.76 9.88
C SER A 428 11.49 10.12 9.49
N PHE A 429 10.31 10.42 10.02
CA PHE A 429 9.66 11.72 9.98
C PHE A 429 9.50 12.30 11.39
N SER A 430 10.43 11.98 12.29
CA SER A 430 10.34 12.23 13.74
C SER A 430 10.13 13.69 14.19
N THR A 431 10.17 14.66 13.26
CA THR A 431 9.96 16.09 13.53
C THR A 431 8.67 16.63 12.92
N THR A 432 7.91 15.82 12.19
CA THR A 432 6.63 16.26 11.63
C THR A 432 5.61 16.49 12.73
N LEU A 433 4.73 17.46 12.52
CA LEU A 433 3.55 17.72 13.36
C LEU A 433 2.25 17.36 12.63
N ALA A 434 2.36 16.93 11.37
CA ALA A 434 1.22 16.55 10.55
C ALA A 434 0.94 15.07 10.71
N ASN A 435 -0.34 14.73 10.65
CA ASN A 435 -0.82 13.35 10.59
C ASN A 435 -0.27 12.64 9.35
N GLN A 436 0.03 11.37 9.50
CA GLN A 436 0.58 10.50 8.47
C GLN A 436 -0.29 9.25 8.33
N THR A 437 -0.33 8.68 7.13
CA THR A 437 -0.91 7.36 6.89
C THR A 437 0.11 6.56 6.11
N VAL A 438 0.75 5.60 6.78
CA VAL A 438 1.91 4.89 6.26
C VAL A 438 1.68 3.40 6.28
N ASN A 439 2.02 2.76 5.17
CA ASN A 439 2.03 1.33 5.02
C ASN A 439 3.43 0.91 4.55
N LEU A 440 4.11 0.05 5.34
CA LEU A 440 5.42 -0.49 5.01
C LEU A 440 5.34 -1.68 4.02
N GLY A 441 4.15 -1.98 3.52
CA GLY A 441 3.89 -2.99 2.51
C GLY A 441 4.50 -2.65 1.15
N ASP A 442 4.73 -3.72 0.38
CA ASP A 442 5.40 -3.67 -0.90
C ASP A 442 4.55 -2.98 -1.99
N GLY A 443 5.06 -1.92 -2.62
CA GLY A 443 4.34 -1.17 -3.65
C GLY A 443 3.22 -0.26 -3.12
N GLU A 444 3.08 -0.13 -1.81
CA GLU A 444 2.02 0.66 -1.18
C GLU A 444 2.33 2.16 -1.25
N ILE A 445 1.26 2.95 -1.35
CA ILE A 445 1.32 4.41 -1.38
C ILE A 445 0.96 4.95 0.00
N SER A 446 1.77 5.85 0.51
CA SER A 446 1.66 6.45 1.83
C SER A 446 1.56 7.97 1.78
N ASP A 447 0.92 8.52 2.80
CA ASP A 447 0.71 9.95 3.07
C ASP A 447 1.69 10.39 4.16
N VAL A 448 2.64 11.26 3.82
CA VAL A 448 3.68 11.70 4.76
C VAL A 448 3.87 13.21 4.74
N GLN A 449 4.29 13.75 5.89
CA GLN A 449 4.50 15.19 6.09
C GLN A 449 3.27 16.06 5.77
N GLY A 450 2.06 15.51 5.90
CA GLY A 450 0.80 16.22 5.68
C GLY A 450 0.36 16.33 4.22
N LEU A 451 0.99 15.55 3.33
CA LEU A 451 0.61 15.41 1.92
C LEU A 451 -0.06 14.06 1.69
N ILE A 452 -0.96 14.00 0.72
CA ILE A 452 -1.61 12.77 0.28
C ILE A 452 -0.84 12.16 -0.89
N GLY A 453 -0.51 10.87 -0.79
CA GLY A 453 -0.05 10.01 -1.87
C GLY A 453 1.35 10.31 -2.38
N ASN A 454 2.26 10.73 -1.51
CA ASN A 454 3.58 11.27 -1.88
C ASN A 454 4.77 10.35 -1.54
N LEU A 455 4.57 9.24 -0.82
CA LEU A 455 5.62 8.26 -0.56
C LEU A 455 5.23 6.89 -1.11
N ILE A 456 6.13 6.25 -1.85
CA ILE A 456 5.96 4.88 -2.33
C ILE A 456 7.17 4.06 -1.89
N ILE A 457 6.95 2.82 -1.44
CA ILE A 457 8.02 1.83 -1.29
C ILE A 457 8.04 0.96 -2.55
N ASN A 458 9.17 0.94 -3.26
CA ASN A 458 9.27 0.22 -4.53
C ASN A 458 9.05 -1.28 -4.35
N THR A 459 8.52 -1.94 -5.39
CA THR A 459 8.36 -3.40 -5.39
C THR A 459 9.68 -4.12 -5.15
N GLY A 460 9.71 -5.00 -4.14
CA GLY A 460 10.89 -5.75 -3.73
C GLY A 460 11.74 -5.08 -2.65
N THR A 461 11.42 -3.85 -2.26
CA THR A 461 12.07 -3.16 -1.14
C THR A 461 11.36 -3.50 0.17
N ILE A 462 12.14 -3.83 1.19
CA ILE A 462 11.65 -4.11 2.54
C ILE A 462 12.14 -2.99 3.45
N ILE A 463 11.21 -2.41 4.23
CA ILE A 463 11.53 -1.44 5.27
C ILE A 463 11.10 -2.03 6.61
N GLU A 464 12.05 -2.18 7.53
CA GLU A 464 11.78 -2.74 8.85
C GLU A 464 11.24 -1.68 9.82
N ASN A 465 11.75 -0.45 9.77
CA ASN A 465 11.48 0.51 10.83
C ASN A 465 10.79 1.79 10.33
N PHE A 466 9.90 2.33 11.15
CA PHE A 466 9.27 3.61 10.92
C PHE A 466 9.25 4.46 12.19
N ILE A 467 9.62 5.74 12.06
CA ILE A 467 9.57 6.72 13.16
C ILE A 467 8.70 7.88 12.72
N SER A 468 7.54 8.02 13.35
CA SER A 468 6.57 9.07 13.09
C SER A 468 6.78 10.28 14.02
N GLY A 469 5.95 11.31 13.82
CA GLY A 469 6.09 12.63 14.41
C GLY A 469 5.25 12.85 15.66
N SER A 470 4.46 13.92 15.68
CA SER A 470 3.50 14.20 16.75
C SER A 470 2.08 14.41 16.24
N GLY A 471 1.80 13.98 15.00
CA GLY A 471 0.45 13.97 14.45
C GLY A 471 -0.32 12.76 14.97
N ASP A 472 -1.62 12.70 14.72
CA ASP A 472 -2.41 11.48 14.93
C ASP A 472 -2.24 10.59 13.70
N ASP A 473 -1.41 9.56 13.80
CA ASP A 473 -0.86 8.81 12.69
C ASP A 473 -1.51 7.42 12.53
N ASN A 474 -1.59 6.91 11.30
CA ASN A 474 -2.05 5.55 11.01
C ASN A 474 -0.91 4.77 10.35
N LEU A 475 -0.35 3.81 11.08
CA LEU A 475 0.91 3.15 10.75
C LEU A 475 0.67 1.64 10.63
N THR A 476 1.03 1.07 9.49
CA THR A 476 0.93 -0.37 9.23
C THR A 476 2.31 -0.92 8.86
N GLY A 477 2.71 -1.97 9.56
CA GLY A 477 3.92 -2.76 9.31
C GLY A 477 3.81 -3.61 8.05
N ASN A 478 4.58 -4.67 8.00
CA ASN A 478 4.59 -5.66 6.92
C ASN A 478 4.83 -7.06 7.51
N ALA A 479 5.31 -8.01 6.72
CA ALA A 479 5.46 -9.40 7.15
C ALA A 479 6.82 -9.73 7.79
N VAL A 480 7.69 -8.72 7.98
CA VAL A 480 8.98 -8.88 8.65
C VAL A 480 8.94 -8.23 10.03
N LYS A 481 9.94 -8.52 10.87
CA LYS A 481 10.08 -7.85 12.16
C LYS A 481 10.18 -6.34 11.96
N ASN A 482 9.16 -5.61 12.39
CA ASN A 482 9.11 -4.16 12.35
C ASN A 482 9.51 -3.51 13.66
N VAL A 483 10.05 -2.29 13.58
CA VAL A 483 10.17 -1.38 14.73
C VAL A 483 9.47 -0.06 14.40
N ILE A 484 8.28 0.14 14.96
CA ILE A 484 7.44 1.31 14.70
C ILE A 484 7.34 2.19 15.95
N THR A 485 7.64 3.47 15.80
CA THR A 485 7.50 4.49 16.86
C THR A 485 6.54 5.58 16.38
N ALA A 486 5.39 5.73 17.05
CA ALA A 486 4.27 6.53 16.59
C ALA A 486 4.32 8.01 17.04
N GLY A 487 4.64 8.28 18.31
CA GLY A 487 5.02 9.63 18.71
C GLY A 487 4.22 10.19 19.88
N ASN A 488 3.57 11.35 19.74
CA ASN A 488 2.78 11.94 20.83
C ASN A 488 1.29 12.12 20.47
N GLY A 489 0.88 11.75 19.26
CA GLY A 489 -0.51 11.87 18.83
C GLY A 489 -1.33 10.67 19.26
N ASN A 490 -2.63 10.67 18.97
CA ASN A 490 -3.43 9.46 19.17
C ASN A 490 -3.28 8.59 17.93
N ASP A 491 -2.41 7.59 18.02
CA ASP A 491 -1.93 6.86 16.87
C ASP A 491 -2.62 5.50 16.72
N PHE A 492 -2.77 5.04 15.49
CA PHE A 492 -3.13 3.66 15.18
C PHE A 492 -1.91 2.94 14.63
N VAL A 493 -1.53 1.81 15.22
CA VAL A 493 -0.36 1.03 14.83
C VAL A 493 -0.73 -0.45 14.68
N ALA A 494 -0.48 -1.04 13.52
CA ALA A 494 -0.63 -2.47 13.28
C ALA A 494 0.72 -3.09 12.87
N GLY A 495 1.19 -4.11 13.60
CA GLY A 495 2.41 -4.87 13.30
C GLY A 495 2.26 -5.80 12.10
N LEU A 496 1.13 -6.53 12.04
CA LEU A 496 0.80 -7.58 11.08
C LEU A 496 1.48 -8.92 11.38
N ALA A 497 2.53 -9.27 10.63
CA ALA A 497 3.20 -10.55 10.82
C ALA A 497 4.65 -10.28 11.09
N GLY A 498 5.21 -10.86 12.13
CA GLY A 498 6.55 -10.48 12.49
C GLY A 498 6.84 -10.83 13.94
N ASN A 499 7.82 -10.15 14.49
CA ASN A 499 8.10 -10.22 15.91
C ASN A 499 8.43 -8.78 16.29
N ASP A 500 7.39 -7.96 16.27
CA ASP A 500 7.47 -6.53 16.10
C ASP A 500 7.75 -5.83 17.41
N ILE A 501 8.22 -4.59 17.29
CA ILE A 501 8.41 -3.70 18.42
C ILE A 501 7.63 -2.43 18.11
N LEU A 502 6.52 -2.25 18.81
CA LEU A 502 5.55 -1.18 18.57
C LEU A 502 5.54 -0.22 19.77
N HIS A 503 5.67 1.07 19.49
CA HIS A 503 5.75 2.12 20.51
C HIS A 503 4.79 3.28 20.19
N GLY A 504 3.74 3.46 20.99
CA GLY A 504 2.85 4.62 20.90
C GLY A 504 3.53 5.90 21.42
N ASN A 505 4.13 5.78 22.62
CA ASN A 505 4.79 6.78 23.47
C ASN A 505 3.86 7.78 24.16
N GLY A 506 3.05 8.54 23.46
CA GLY A 506 2.21 9.54 24.09
C GLY A 506 0.97 9.77 23.26
N GLY A 507 -0.14 10.12 23.91
CA GLY A 507 -1.45 10.11 23.25
C GLY A 507 -2.23 8.87 23.67
N ALA A 508 -3.49 8.80 23.26
CA ALA A 508 -4.32 7.61 23.46
C ALA A 508 -4.21 6.76 22.18
N ASP A 509 -3.38 5.73 22.25
CA ASP A 509 -2.97 4.94 21.09
C ASP A 509 -3.78 3.66 20.96
N THR A 510 -3.91 3.15 19.73
CA THR A 510 -4.43 1.82 19.45
C THR A 510 -3.32 1.02 18.77
N ILE A 511 -2.83 -0.03 19.42
CA ILE A 511 -1.70 -0.83 18.94
C ILE A 511 -2.10 -2.30 18.87
N THR A 512 -1.90 -2.91 17.70
CA THR A 512 -2.15 -4.34 17.47
C THR A 512 -0.88 -5.03 16.96
N GLY A 513 -0.46 -6.11 17.60
CA GLY A 513 0.66 -6.96 17.17
C GLY A 513 0.29 -7.87 15.99
N ASP A 514 -0.91 -8.47 16.05
CA ASP A 514 -1.45 -9.46 15.12
C ASP A 514 -0.78 -10.85 15.27
N THR A 515 0.21 -11.20 14.44
CA THR A 515 0.81 -12.55 14.47
C THR A 515 2.30 -12.51 14.74
N GLY A 516 2.73 -13.45 15.58
CA GLY A 516 4.11 -13.63 16.00
C GLY A 516 4.39 -12.91 17.33
N SER A 517 5.55 -13.24 17.94
CA SER A 517 5.83 -12.78 19.31
C SER A 517 6.33 -11.34 19.33
N ASP A 518 5.44 -10.44 19.71
CA ASP A 518 5.57 -9.00 19.60
C ASP A 518 5.92 -8.34 20.94
N THR A 519 6.34 -7.08 20.85
CA THR A 519 6.56 -6.22 22.02
C THR A 519 5.83 -4.91 21.82
N LEU A 520 4.75 -4.72 22.56
CA LEU A 520 3.91 -3.54 22.53
C LEU A 520 4.21 -2.64 23.72
N ASN A 521 4.21 -1.33 23.46
CA ASN A 521 4.37 -0.31 24.48
C ASN A 521 3.46 0.88 24.18
N GLY A 522 2.38 1.04 24.95
CA GLY A 522 1.42 2.14 24.84
C GLY A 522 2.11 3.48 25.11
N GLY A 523 2.53 3.71 26.35
CA GLY A 523 3.27 4.91 26.73
C GLY A 523 2.49 5.79 27.69
N ASN A 524 2.24 7.05 27.33
CA ASN A 524 1.45 7.95 28.19
C ASN A 524 0.11 8.25 27.52
N GLY A 525 -0.97 7.95 28.20
CA GLY A 525 -2.33 8.17 27.71
C GLY A 525 -3.10 6.88 27.86
N ASN A 526 -4.38 6.91 27.50
CA ASN A 526 -5.22 5.74 27.70
C ASN A 526 -5.15 4.91 26.44
N ASP A 527 -4.39 3.82 26.48
CA ASP A 527 -4.04 3.04 25.31
C ASP A 527 -4.89 1.77 25.20
N ASP A 528 -5.23 1.40 23.97
CA ASP A 528 -5.85 0.13 23.61
C ASP A 528 -4.78 -0.77 22.96
N LEU A 529 -4.37 -1.84 23.65
CA LEU A 529 -3.28 -2.73 23.23
C LEU A 529 -3.79 -4.16 23.01
N ASP A 530 -3.46 -4.76 21.87
CA ASP A 530 -3.80 -6.14 21.51
C ASP A 530 -2.55 -6.88 21.00
N GLY A 531 -2.08 -7.88 21.73
CA GLY A 531 -0.92 -8.69 21.36
C GLY A 531 -1.20 -9.52 20.10
N GLY A 532 -2.29 -10.29 20.14
CA GLY A 532 -2.77 -11.07 19.02
C GLY A 532 -2.50 -12.56 19.22
N THR A 533 -1.63 -13.15 18.42
CA THR A 533 -1.25 -14.56 18.54
C THR A 533 0.23 -14.74 18.86
N GLU A 534 0.55 -15.90 19.44
CA GLU A 534 1.86 -16.21 20.00
C GLU A 534 2.19 -15.40 21.28
N ALA A 535 3.34 -15.68 21.88
CA ALA A 535 3.67 -15.13 23.19
C ALA A 535 4.17 -13.67 23.09
N ASP A 536 3.45 -12.74 23.67
CA ASP A 536 3.69 -11.31 23.56
C ASP A 536 4.21 -10.67 24.84
N VAL A 537 4.81 -9.48 24.69
CA VAL A 537 5.21 -8.62 25.82
C VAL A 537 4.55 -7.27 25.70
N ILE A 538 3.56 -7.00 26.55
CA ILE A 538 2.72 -5.80 26.46
C ILE A 538 2.94 -4.90 27.67
N ARG A 539 3.10 -3.60 27.42
CA ARG A 539 3.26 -2.57 28.46
C ARG A 539 2.32 -1.40 28.21
N GLY A 540 1.38 -1.15 29.11
CA GLY A 540 0.53 0.06 29.05
C GLY A 540 1.32 1.32 29.45
N GLN A 541 1.99 1.24 30.60
CA GLN A 541 2.78 2.29 31.27
C GLN A 541 1.95 3.29 32.07
N GLY A 542 1.39 4.35 31.48
CA GLY A 542 0.67 5.36 32.24
C GLY A 542 -0.53 5.90 31.50
N GLY A 543 -1.60 6.20 32.23
CA GLY A 543 -2.95 6.32 31.67
C GLY A 543 -3.78 5.07 31.99
N GLU A 544 -5.10 5.17 31.79
CA GLU A 544 -6.01 4.04 32.06
C GLU A 544 -6.09 3.16 30.80
N ASP A 545 -5.36 2.05 30.81
CA ASP A 545 -5.11 1.22 29.62
C ASP A 545 -6.08 0.02 29.52
N ASN A 546 -6.44 -0.36 28.29
CA ASN A 546 -7.12 -1.62 28.00
C ASN A 546 -6.17 -2.56 27.25
N ILE A 547 -5.86 -3.70 27.84
CA ILE A 547 -4.85 -4.63 27.32
C ILE A 547 -5.46 -6.01 27.08
N ILE A 548 -5.18 -6.58 25.91
CA ILE A 548 -5.50 -7.95 25.53
C ILE A 548 -4.19 -8.64 25.14
N GLY A 549 -3.86 -9.75 25.80
CA GLY A 549 -2.75 -10.63 25.42
C GLY A 549 -3.08 -11.37 24.13
N GLY A 550 -4.08 -12.25 24.20
CA GLY A 550 -4.63 -12.95 23.04
C GLY A 550 -4.40 -14.46 23.15
N GLU A 551 -3.87 -15.08 22.09
CA GLU A 551 -3.45 -16.48 22.12
C GLU A 551 -1.94 -16.55 22.38
N GLY A 552 -1.47 -17.13 23.48
CA GLY A 552 -0.04 -17.14 23.75
C GLY A 552 0.24 -17.27 25.24
N ASN A 553 1.51 -17.32 25.59
CA ASN A 553 1.90 -17.19 26.99
C ASN A 553 2.45 -15.77 27.16
N ASP A 554 1.58 -14.85 27.54
CA ASP A 554 1.83 -13.42 27.44
C ASP A 554 2.43 -12.85 28.72
N SER A 555 3.16 -11.75 28.58
CA SER A 555 3.72 -10.99 29.69
C SER A 555 3.18 -9.57 29.65
N ILE A 556 2.16 -9.31 30.46
CA ILE A 556 1.43 -8.05 30.52
C ILE A 556 1.86 -7.25 31.76
N TYR A 557 2.24 -6.00 31.53
CA TYR A 557 2.54 -5.01 32.55
C TYR A 557 1.61 -3.83 32.33
N THR A 558 0.60 -3.66 33.19
CA THR A 558 -0.45 -2.67 32.90
C THR A 558 0.08 -1.25 33.08
N GLY A 559 0.52 -0.85 34.27
CA GLY A 559 0.95 0.53 34.43
C GLY A 559 0.94 1.01 35.86
N ILE A 560 0.70 2.30 36.04
CA ILE A 560 0.64 2.96 37.37
C ILE A 560 -0.73 3.56 37.68
N ASP A 561 -1.68 3.45 36.74
CA ASP A 561 -3.01 4.03 36.76
C ASP A 561 -4.06 2.89 36.74
N ASN A 562 -5.35 3.19 36.60
CA ASN A 562 -6.37 2.13 36.70
C ASN A 562 -6.50 1.40 35.38
N ASP A 563 -6.07 0.14 35.32
CA ASP A 563 -6.00 -0.59 34.07
C ASP A 563 -6.96 -1.78 34.01
N ILE A 564 -7.23 -2.22 32.77
CA ILE A 564 -7.93 -3.47 32.49
C ILE A 564 -7.03 -4.33 31.62
N ALA A 565 -6.74 -5.56 32.07
CA ALA A 565 -5.96 -6.52 31.29
C ALA A 565 -6.63 -7.89 31.23
N ASN A 566 -6.55 -8.53 30.06
CA ASN A 566 -7.00 -9.90 29.83
C ASN A 566 -5.88 -10.68 29.13
N GLY A 567 -5.38 -11.75 29.76
CA GLY A 567 -4.35 -12.63 29.20
C GLY A 567 -4.86 -13.37 27.97
N GLY A 568 -6.01 -14.04 28.10
CA GLY A 568 -6.66 -14.71 26.98
C GLY A 568 -6.49 -16.22 27.09
N SER A 569 -5.70 -16.83 26.21
CA SER A 569 -5.45 -18.27 26.26
C SER A 569 -3.96 -18.59 26.25
N GLY A 570 -3.53 -19.46 27.15
CA GLY A 570 -2.14 -19.86 27.39
C GLY A 570 -1.77 -19.55 28.84
N ASP A 571 -0.52 -19.84 29.23
CA ASP A 571 -0.10 -19.57 30.62
C ASP A 571 0.45 -18.13 30.72
N ASP A 572 -0.35 -17.21 31.22
CA ASP A 572 -0.11 -15.76 31.18
C ASP A 572 0.50 -15.21 32.48
N LEU A 573 1.25 -14.12 32.35
CA LEU A 573 1.76 -13.31 33.47
C LEU A 573 1.20 -11.90 33.37
N ILE A 574 0.39 -11.49 34.35
CA ILE A 574 -0.23 -10.16 34.39
C ILE A 574 0.15 -9.43 35.68
N LEU A 575 0.77 -8.25 35.54
CA LEU A 575 1.19 -7.38 36.65
C LEU A 575 0.48 -6.03 36.55
N GLY A 576 -0.47 -5.78 37.45
CA GLY A 576 -1.20 -4.49 37.59
C GLY A 576 -0.32 -3.33 38.07
N GLN A 577 0.55 -3.65 39.02
CA GLN A 577 1.48 -2.74 39.70
C GLN A 577 0.82 -1.70 40.60
N GLY A 578 0.06 -0.73 40.09
CA GLY A 578 -0.40 0.40 40.91
C GLY A 578 -1.76 0.95 40.52
N GLN A 579 -2.45 1.51 41.52
CA GLN A 579 -3.84 1.97 41.42
C GLN A 579 -4.82 0.80 41.25
N VAL A 580 -6.07 1.05 40.87
CA VAL A 580 -7.12 0.03 40.93
C VAL A 580 -7.20 -0.71 39.61
N ASP A 581 -6.79 -1.97 39.60
CA ASP A 581 -6.72 -2.78 38.39
C ASP A 581 -7.82 -3.84 38.31
N THR A 582 -8.21 -4.19 37.08
CA THR A 582 -9.05 -5.36 36.79
C THR A 582 -8.30 -6.30 35.86
N LEU A 583 -7.91 -7.47 36.39
CA LEU A 583 -7.05 -8.44 35.70
C LEU A 583 -7.80 -9.75 35.49
N PHE A 584 -7.78 -10.26 34.25
CA PHE A 584 -8.35 -11.55 33.87
C PHE A 584 -7.23 -12.44 33.30
N GLY A 585 -7.02 -13.64 33.84
CA GLY A 585 -6.07 -14.62 33.30
C GLY A 585 -6.62 -15.22 32.01
N GLY A 586 -7.74 -15.94 32.13
CA GLY A 586 -8.43 -16.52 30.99
C GLY A 586 -8.38 -18.03 31.04
N ALA A 587 -7.75 -18.67 30.05
CA ALA A 587 -7.60 -20.12 30.02
C ALA A 587 -6.12 -20.51 30.01
N GLY A 588 -5.69 -21.31 30.97
CA GLY A 588 -4.28 -21.68 31.15
C GLY A 588 -3.88 -21.52 32.61
N ASN A 589 -2.63 -21.81 32.96
CA ASN A 589 -2.18 -21.69 34.35
C ASN A 589 -1.57 -20.30 34.55
N ASP A 590 -2.40 -19.35 34.95
CA ASP A 590 -2.04 -17.94 34.92
C ASP A 590 -1.41 -17.47 36.23
N THR A 591 -0.61 -16.41 36.14
CA THR A 591 -0.04 -15.71 37.29
C THR A 591 -0.42 -14.24 37.26
N LEU A 592 -1.30 -13.85 38.18
CA LEU A 592 -1.82 -12.48 38.30
C LEU A 592 -1.30 -11.82 39.58
N SER A 593 -0.93 -10.55 39.49
CA SER A 593 -0.52 -9.72 40.63
C SER A 593 -1.13 -8.33 40.53
N GLY A 594 -2.05 -7.99 41.43
CA GLY A 594 -2.71 -6.67 41.50
C GLY A 594 -1.71 -5.55 41.78
N GLY A 595 -1.11 -5.57 42.97
CA GLY A 595 0.00 -4.69 43.30
C GLY A 595 -0.36 -3.73 44.41
N SER A 596 -0.63 -2.46 44.11
CA SER A 596 -1.11 -1.53 45.13
C SER A 596 -2.41 -0.89 44.68
N GLY A 597 -3.50 -1.13 45.39
CA GLY A 597 -4.80 -0.72 44.91
C GLY A 597 -5.87 -1.66 45.44
N ASN A 598 -7.13 -1.33 45.19
CA ASN A 598 -8.18 -2.28 45.55
C ASN A 598 -8.52 -3.07 44.30
N ASP A 599 -7.76 -4.12 44.04
CA ASP A 599 -7.71 -4.76 42.73
C ASP A 599 -8.76 -5.87 42.61
N THR A 600 -9.15 -6.18 41.36
CA THR A 600 -9.99 -7.33 41.05
C THR A 600 -9.22 -8.27 40.14
N LEU A 601 -8.98 -9.49 40.61
CA LEU A 601 -8.25 -10.53 39.88
C LEU A 601 -9.19 -11.73 39.65
N ASP A 602 -9.25 -12.21 38.41
CA ASP A 602 -10.01 -13.39 38.00
C ASP A 602 -9.07 -14.33 37.25
N GLY A 603 -8.78 -15.50 37.82
CA GLY A 603 -7.87 -16.52 37.25
C GLY A 603 -8.47 -17.11 35.98
N GLY A 604 -9.63 -17.77 36.11
CA GLY A 604 -10.43 -18.20 34.98
C GLY A 604 -10.55 -19.73 34.91
N ALA A 605 -9.78 -20.37 34.05
CA ALA A 605 -9.82 -21.82 33.91
C ALA A 605 -8.41 -22.39 33.96
N ASP A 606 -8.29 -23.57 34.57
CA ASP A 606 -7.04 -24.28 34.89
C ASP A 606 -6.36 -23.75 36.18
N ASP A 607 -5.17 -24.22 36.53
CA ASP A 607 -4.62 -24.04 37.89
C ASP A 607 -3.90 -22.67 38.02
N ASP A 608 -4.53 -21.68 38.66
CA ASP A 608 -4.05 -20.29 38.68
C ASP A 608 -3.30 -19.88 39.96
N THR A 609 -2.49 -18.81 39.87
CA THR A 609 -1.84 -18.17 41.02
C THR A 609 -2.11 -16.67 41.06
N LEU A 610 -2.85 -16.22 42.08
CA LEU A 610 -3.28 -14.83 42.24
C LEU A 610 -2.66 -14.18 43.49
N PHE A 611 -2.10 -12.99 43.31
CA PHE A 611 -1.55 -12.15 44.39
C PHE A 611 -2.28 -10.79 44.43
N GLY A 612 -3.07 -10.54 45.49
CA GLY A 612 -3.68 -9.22 45.72
C GLY A 612 -2.60 -8.16 46.00
N ASN A 613 -1.73 -8.49 46.96
CA ASN A 613 -0.61 -7.70 47.49
C ASN A 613 -1.02 -6.65 48.52
N GLY A 614 -1.41 -5.45 48.11
CA GLY A 614 -1.57 -4.34 49.04
C GLY A 614 -2.88 -3.61 48.82
N ASN A 615 -3.53 -3.29 49.94
CA ASN A 615 -4.89 -2.75 50.04
C ASN A 615 -5.95 -3.85 49.86
N ASN A 616 -7.22 -3.49 49.65
CA ASN A 616 -8.33 -4.42 49.80
C ASN A 616 -8.70 -5.02 48.44
N ASP A 617 -8.32 -6.27 48.23
CA ASP A 617 -8.42 -6.93 46.93
C ASP A 617 -9.58 -7.92 46.84
N THR A 618 -10.02 -8.21 45.63
CA THR A 618 -10.99 -9.28 45.33
C THR A 618 -10.38 -10.26 44.35
N LEU A 619 -10.22 -11.51 44.78
CA LEU A 619 -9.58 -12.59 44.02
C LEU A 619 -10.60 -13.71 43.75
N TYR A 620 -10.72 -14.11 42.49
CA TYR A 620 -11.51 -15.25 42.03
C TYR A 620 -10.57 -16.27 41.38
N GLY A 621 -10.44 -17.48 41.95
CA GLY A 621 -9.69 -18.59 41.34
C GLY A 621 -10.46 -19.19 40.15
N GLN A 622 -11.75 -19.46 40.36
CA GLN A 622 -12.69 -20.07 39.40
C GLN A 622 -12.48 -21.58 39.22
N ASP A 623 -12.31 -22.09 38.00
CA ASP A 623 -12.21 -23.53 37.74
C ASP A 623 -10.73 -23.95 37.75
N GLY A 624 -10.26 -24.68 38.76
CA GLY A 624 -8.83 -24.96 38.87
C GLY A 624 -8.41 -25.42 40.25
N GLN A 625 -7.16 -25.83 40.43
CA GLN A 625 -6.54 -25.92 41.75
C GLN A 625 -5.73 -24.65 42.00
N ASP A 626 -6.39 -23.65 42.58
CA ASP A 626 -5.85 -22.29 42.57
C ASP A 626 -5.06 -21.95 43.84
N VAL A 627 -4.16 -20.98 43.71
CA VAL A 627 -3.42 -20.40 44.83
C VAL A 627 -3.73 -18.91 44.93
N LEU A 628 -4.47 -18.52 45.97
CA LEU A 628 -4.87 -17.13 46.21
C LEU A 628 -4.16 -16.58 47.46
N LEU A 629 -3.45 -15.47 47.30
CA LEU A 629 -2.81 -14.73 48.39
C LEU A 629 -3.31 -13.28 48.42
N GLY A 630 -4.12 -12.93 49.42
CA GLY A 630 -4.61 -11.55 49.63
C GLY A 630 -3.49 -10.59 50.02
N ALA A 631 -2.69 -10.99 51.01
CA ALA A 631 -1.57 -10.26 51.58
C ALA A 631 -1.99 -9.14 52.54
N ALA A 632 -1.86 -7.85 52.20
CA ALA A 632 -2.10 -6.77 53.16
C ALA A 632 -3.38 -6.02 52.83
N GLY A 633 -4.46 -6.27 53.55
CA GLY A 633 -5.77 -5.78 53.10
C GLY A 633 -6.91 -6.38 53.89
N SER A 634 -8.12 -5.88 53.71
CA SER A 634 -9.31 -6.67 54.02
C SER A 634 -9.81 -7.23 52.71
N ASP A 635 -9.39 -8.46 52.42
CA ASP A 635 -9.48 -9.07 51.10
C ASP A 635 -10.68 -9.99 50.99
N VAL A 636 -11.10 -10.24 49.75
CA VAL A 636 -12.16 -11.19 49.44
C VAL A 636 -11.60 -12.25 48.50
N LEU A 637 -11.53 -13.50 48.97
CA LEU A 637 -10.97 -14.62 48.23
C LEU A 637 -12.04 -15.68 47.97
N PHE A 638 -12.26 -16.00 46.71
CA PHE A 638 -13.12 -17.08 46.24
C PHE A 638 -12.27 -18.11 45.49
N GLY A 639 -12.15 -19.34 46.00
CA GLY A 639 -11.40 -20.42 45.34
C GLY A 639 -12.12 -20.86 44.08
N GLY A 640 -13.34 -21.40 44.24
CA GLY A 640 -14.17 -21.78 43.11
C GLY A 640 -14.34 -23.29 43.04
N ALA A 641 -13.98 -23.92 41.94
CA ALA A 641 -14.09 -25.35 41.74
C ALA A 641 -12.72 -26.01 41.63
N GLY A 642 -12.33 -26.78 42.64
CA GLY A 642 -11.14 -27.61 42.64
C GLY A 642 -10.55 -27.74 44.03
N ASN A 643 -9.25 -27.95 44.16
CA ASN A 643 -8.65 -28.07 45.49
C ASN A 643 -7.74 -26.86 45.72
N ASP A 644 -8.31 -25.84 46.33
CA ASP A 644 -7.71 -24.52 46.33
C ASP A 644 -6.88 -24.27 47.58
N THR A 645 -5.91 -23.36 47.48
CA THR A 645 -5.12 -22.86 48.61
C THR A 645 -5.31 -21.35 48.74
N LEU A 646 -6.04 -20.93 49.78
CA LEU A 646 -6.39 -19.53 50.03
C LEU A 646 -5.69 -19.03 51.30
N ASN A 647 -5.05 -17.86 51.23
CA ASN A 647 -4.40 -17.22 52.36
C ASN A 647 -4.67 -15.71 52.39
N GLY A 648 -5.47 -15.24 53.34
CA GLY A 648 -5.80 -13.83 53.53
C GLY A 648 -4.58 -13.00 53.96
N SER A 649 -3.85 -13.50 54.95
CA SER A 649 -2.65 -12.91 55.57
C SER A 649 -2.92 -11.78 56.58
N ASP A 650 -2.81 -10.49 56.22
CA ASP A 650 -2.94 -9.38 57.17
C ASP A 650 -4.24 -8.61 56.91
N GLY A 651 -5.26 -8.79 57.76
CA GLY A 651 -6.43 -7.90 57.83
C GLY A 651 -7.72 -8.66 58.10
N ASN A 652 -8.86 -8.12 57.70
CA ASN A 652 -10.13 -8.78 58.00
C ASN A 652 -10.67 -9.41 56.72
N ASP A 653 -10.35 -10.67 56.50
CA ASP A 653 -10.54 -11.30 55.20
C ASP A 653 -11.85 -12.09 55.12
N LEU A 654 -12.41 -12.14 53.91
CA LEU A 654 -13.58 -12.95 53.57
C LEU A 654 -13.14 -14.08 52.65
N ILE A 655 -13.24 -15.33 53.12
CA ILE A 655 -12.67 -16.48 52.41
C ILE A 655 -13.75 -17.53 52.15
N THR A 656 -13.89 -17.93 50.89
CA THR A 656 -14.75 -19.04 50.46
C THR A 656 -13.94 -20.01 49.60
N GLY A 657 -13.75 -21.24 50.04
CA GLY A 657 -13.06 -22.28 49.26
C GLY A 657 -13.82 -22.63 47.98
N GLY A 658 -15.12 -22.90 48.11
CA GLY A 658 -15.96 -23.25 46.96
C GLY A 658 -16.26 -24.74 46.99
N THR A 659 -16.12 -25.46 45.87
CA THR A 659 -16.29 -26.92 45.80
C THR A 659 -14.96 -27.61 45.65
N GLY A 660 -14.69 -28.61 46.49
CA GLY A 660 -13.60 -29.55 46.31
C GLY A 660 -12.92 -29.90 47.62
N ASN A 661 -11.61 -29.73 47.77
CA ASN A 661 -10.98 -29.95 49.08
C ASN A 661 -9.96 -28.84 49.32
N ASP A 662 -10.40 -27.81 50.02
CA ASP A 662 -9.70 -26.54 50.06
C ASP A 662 -8.86 -26.40 51.33
N THR A 663 -7.76 -25.67 51.22
CA THR A 663 -6.92 -25.28 52.35
C THR A 663 -6.95 -23.77 52.51
N MET A 664 -7.55 -23.31 53.61
CA MET A 664 -7.74 -21.89 53.90
C MET A 664 -6.93 -21.46 55.13
N ASN A 665 -6.41 -20.23 55.12
CA ASN A 665 -5.80 -19.56 56.25
C ASN A 665 -6.22 -18.09 56.24
N GLY A 666 -6.85 -17.62 57.31
CA GLY A 666 -7.26 -16.22 57.45
C GLY A 666 -6.05 -15.35 57.66
N GLY A 667 -5.36 -15.57 58.78
CA GLY A 667 -4.07 -14.99 59.06
C GLY A 667 -4.11 -14.19 60.35
N ASN A 668 -3.62 -12.96 60.32
CA ASN A 668 -3.76 -12.01 61.41
C ASN A 668 -5.08 -11.26 61.25
N ASN A 669 -5.60 -10.74 62.36
CA ASN A 669 -6.85 -9.97 62.41
C ASN A 669 -8.11 -10.86 62.27
N ALA A 670 -9.28 -10.28 62.02
CA ALA A 670 -10.56 -10.97 62.21
C ALA A 670 -11.14 -11.43 60.88
N ASP A 671 -11.07 -12.74 60.64
CA ASP A 671 -11.41 -13.33 59.35
C ASP A 671 -12.77 -14.02 59.37
N THR A 672 -13.41 -14.12 58.20
CA THR A 672 -14.70 -14.80 58.02
C THR A 672 -14.56 -15.88 56.94
N PHE A 673 -14.80 -17.13 57.32
CA PHE A 673 -14.82 -18.27 56.40
C PHE A 673 -16.27 -18.65 56.09
N ILE A 674 -16.67 -18.61 54.82
CA ILE A 674 -18.04 -18.93 54.39
C ILE A 674 -18.07 -20.32 53.74
N PHE A 675 -19.06 -21.13 54.14
CA PHE A 675 -19.35 -22.43 53.53
C PHE A 675 -20.79 -22.49 53.03
N GLY A 676 -20.93 -22.82 51.73
CA GLY A 676 -22.20 -23.13 51.08
C GLY A 676 -22.44 -24.64 50.97
N GLY A 677 -23.28 -25.07 50.02
CA GLY A 677 -23.49 -26.50 49.75
C GLY A 677 -22.42 -27.09 48.83
N GLY A 678 -21.95 -28.31 49.13
CA GLY A 678 -21.06 -29.06 48.23
C GLY A 678 -19.57 -28.73 48.34
N PHE A 679 -19.16 -28.16 49.48
CA PHE A 679 -17.79 -27.69 49.71
C PHE A 679 -16.74 -28.79 49.73
N GLY A 680 -17.11 -30.01 50.15
CA GLY A 680 -16.19 -31.15 50.18
C GLY A 680 -15.34 -31.21 51.46
N ASN A 681 -14.07 -31.63 51.41
CA ASN A 681 -13.26 -31.82 52.63
C ASN A 681 -12.24 -30.68 52.81
N ASP A 682 -12.65 -29.65 53.54
CA ASP A 682 -11.89 -28.42 53.65
C ASP A 682 -11.17 -28.31 54.99
N ARG A 683 -10.09 -27.55 54.98
CA ARG A 683 -9.23 -27.34 56.13
C ARG A 683 -8.96 -25.86 56.34
N ILE A 684 -9.34 -25.37 57.51
CA ILE A 684 -8.94 -24.04 57.99
C ILE A 684 -7.72 -24.20 58.90
N ASN A 685 -6.61 -23.59 58.52
CA ASN A 685 -5.42 -23.47 59.35
C ASN A 685 -5.44 -22.13 60.09
N GLY A 686 -4.88 -22.10 61.29
CA GLY A 686 -4.61 -20.84 62.00
C GLY A 686 -5.75 -20.27 62.84
N PHE A 687 -6.99 -20.78 62.71
CA PHE A 687 -8.21 -20.23 63.32
C PHE A 687 -8.03 -19.72 64.76
N GLU A 688 -8.22 -18.42 64.95
CA GLU A 688 -8.15 -17.68 66.22
C GLU A 688 -9.54 -17.54 66.85
N GLN A 689 -9.82 -18.40 67.82
CA GLN A 689 -11.10 -18.39 68.53
C GLN A 689 -11.37 -17.06 69.26
N GLY A 690 -12.58 -16.51 69.09
CA GLY A 690 -13.01 -15.21 69.61
C GLY A 690 -12.58 -14.02 68.76
N LEU A 691 -11.92 -14.27 67.63
CA LEU A 691 -11.52 -13.26 66.65
C LEU A 691 -12.11 -13.61 65.28
N ASP A 692 -11.87 -14.84 64.81
CA ASP A 692 -12.36 -15.34 63.52
C ASP A 692 -13.81 -15.83 63.61
N THR A 693 -14.50 -15.81 62.47
CA THR A 693 -15.88 -16.28 62.31
C THR A 693 -15.96 -17.39 61.25
N LEU A 694 -16.71 -18.45 61.57
CA LEU A 694 -17.12 -19.49 60.64
C LEU A 694 -18.59 -19.27 60.30
N GLU A 695 -18.91 -19.01 59.04
CA GLU A 695 -20.27 -18.80 58.54
C GLU A 695 -20.73 -20.01 57.72
N LEU A 696 -21.85 -20.61 58.11
CA LEU A 696 -22.39 -21.80 57.45
C LEU A 696 -23.81 -21.53 56.94
N ASP A 697 -24.04 -21.76 55.64
CA ASP A 697 -25.37 -21.71 55.03
C ASP A 697 -26.23 -22.87 55.55
N ASP A 698 -27.47 -22.59 55.94
CA ASP A 698 -28.42 -23.58 56.47
C ASP A 698 -28.72 -24.73 55.49
N VAL A 699 -28.47 -24.53 54.19
CA VAL A 699 -28.57 -25.53 53.13
C VAL A 699 -27.70 -26.77 53.39
N ILE A 700 -26.59 -26.63 54.12
CA ILE A 700 -25.63 -27.71 54.41
C ILE A 700 -26.32 -28.87 55.15
N TRP A 701 -27.25 -28.59 56.06
CA TRP A 701 -27.98 -29.60 56.85
C TRP A 701 -29.52 -29.50 56.74
N GLY A 702 -30.03 -28.59 55.90
CA GLY A 702 -31.47 -28.37 55.71
C GLY A 702 -32.13 -27.52 56.80
N GLY A 703 -31.35 -26.70 57.50
CA GLY A 703 -31.81 -25.68 58.45
C GLY A 703 -32.39 -26.19 59.78
N GLY A 704 -32.87 -25.25 60.60
CA GLY A 704 -33.64 -25.53 61.83
C GLY A 704 -32.82 -25.96 63.06
N LEU A 705 -31.49 -25.82 63.02
CA LEU A 705 -30.59 -26.02 64.15
C LEU A 705 -30.02 -24.68 64.60
N THR A 706 -29.80 -24.51 65.91
CA THR A 706 -28.96 -23.40 66.41
C THR A 706 -27.48 -23.74 66.23
N GLU A 707 -26.60 -22.74 66.31
CA GLU A 707 -25.13 -22.91 66.35
C GLU A 707 -24.72 -24.02 67.33
N GLN A 708 -25.36 -24.02 68.52
CA GLN A 708 -25.13 -25.05 69.54
C GLN A 708 -25.46 -26.47 69.09
N GLN A 709 -26.55 -26.60 68.33
CA GLN A 709 -27.02 -27.88 67.84
C GLN A 709 -26.19 -28.37 66.66
N VAL A 710 -25.61 -27.48 65.85
CA VAL A 710 -24.70 -27.83 64.76
C VAL A 710 -23.44 -28.50 65.30
N VAL A 711 -22.68 -27.83 66.19
CA VAL A 711 -21.43 -28.42 66.72
C VAL A 711 -21.70 -29.70 67.52
N SER A 712 -22.79 -29.76 68.29
CA SER A 712 -23.10 -30.98 69.05
C SER A 712 -23.59 -32.16 68.19
N SER A 713 -24.07 -31.91 66.97
CA SER A 713 -24.54 -32.95 66.05
C SER A 713 -23.45 -33.43 65.10
N TYR A 714 -22.58 -32.53 64.64
CA TYR A 714 -21.61 -32.80 63.58
C TYR A 714 -20.14 -32.67 64.03
N GLY A 715 -19.89 -32.03 65.17
CA GLY A 715 -18.55 -31.73 65.66
C GLY A 715 -17.90 -32.85 66.47
N SER A 716 -16.60 -33.02 66.28
CA SER A 716 -15.73 -33.82 67.14
C SER A 716 -14.36 -33.18 67.31
N LEU A 717 -13.80 -33.25 68.51
CA LEU A 717 -12.46 -32.71 68.81
C LEU A 717 -11.40 -33.82 68.83
N ASN A 718 -10.22 -33.51 68.30
CA ASN A 718 -9.07 -34.40 68.37
C ASN A 718 -8.54 -34.57 69.81
N ALA A 719 -7.68 -35.57 70.01
CA ALA A 719 -6.98 -35.78 71.27
C ALA A 719 -5.95 -34.64 71.52
N GLY A 720 -6.41 -33.58 72.18
CA GLY A 720 -5.64 -32.35 72.39
C GLY A 720 -6.50 -31.09 72.27
N GLY A 721 -7.67 -31.19 71.64
CA GLY A 721 -8.59 -30.07 71.45
C GLY A 721 -8.00 -28.99 70.54
N THR A 722 -7.14 -29.33 69.59
CA THR A 722 -6.52 -28.36 68.66
C THR A 722 -7.13 -28.40 67.27
N ILE A 723 -7.87 -29.47 66.96
CA ILE A 723 -8.59 -29.66 65.70
C ILE A 723 -10.03 -30.03 66.02
N LEU A 724 -10.96 -29.26 65.46
CA LEU A 724 -12.36 -29.58 65.39
C LEU A 724 -12.67 -30.11 63.99
N THR A 725 -13.36 -31.23 63.92
CA THR A 725 -13.89 -31.78 62.68
C THR A 725 -15.40 -31.68 62.71
N LEU A 726 -16.00 -30.91 61.79
CA LEU A 726 -17.44 -30.89 61.52
C LEU A 726 -17.73 -31.81 60.33
N ASP A 727 -18.33 -32.98 60.58
CA ASP A 727 -18.65 -33.97 59.54
C ASP A 727 -20.16 -33.97 59.23
N PHE A 728 -20.53 -33.40 58.09
CA PHE A 728 -21.90 -33.33 57.60
C PHE A 728 -22.27 -34.53 56.70
N GLY A 729 -21.33 -35.45 56.50
CA GLY A 729 -21.49 -36.63 55.67
C GLY A 729 -21.31 -36.39 54.18
N SER A 730 -21.29 -37.48 53.41
CA SER A 730 -21.10 -37.47 51.94
C SER A 730 -19.81 -36.78 51.47
N GLY A 731 -18.78 -36.73 52.32
CA GLY A 731 -17.51 -36.08 52.01
C GLY A 731 -17.51 -34.56 52.22
N ASN A 732 -18.50 -34.02 52.94
CA ASN A 732 -18.53 -32.61 53.37
C ASN A 732 -18.01 -32.52 54.81
N ILE A 733 -16.72 -32.23 54.95
CA ILE A 733 -16.01 -32.19 56.24
C ILE A 733 -15.27 -30.86 56.35
N ILE A 734 -15.43 -30.15 57.47
CA ILE A 734 -14.62 -28.95 57.78
C ILE A 734 -13.67 -29.30 58.93
N GLU A 735 -12.36 -29.26 58.68
CA GLU A 735 -11.33 -29.36 59.71
C GLU A 735 -10.84 -27.97 60.11
N VAL A 736 -11.21 -27.51 61.30
CA VAL A 736 -10.73 -26.24 61.87
C VAL A 736 -9.56 -26.52 62.79
N GLN A 737 -8.36 -26.06 62.42
CA GLN A 737 -7.15 -26.14 63.24
C GLN A 737 -6.87 -24.80 63.91
N SER A 738 -6.93 -24.77 65.24
CA SER A 738 -6.63 -23.56 66.02
C SER A 738 -5.22 -23.54 66.59
N SER A 739 -4.61 -22.35 66.59
CA SER A 739 -3.30 -22.07 67.19
C SER A 739 -3.31 -22.08 68.73
N GLY A 740 -4.45 -21.73 69.36
CA GLY A 740 -4.65 -21.61 70.81
C GLY A 740 -5.40 -22.77 71.47
N GLY A 741 -5.89 -23.73 70.69
CA GLY A 741 -6.83 -24.78 71.12
C GLY A 741 -8.30 -24.33 71.03
N ILE A 742 -9.20 -25.29 70.82
CA ILE A 742 -10.63 -25.11 70.56
C ILE A 742 -11.42 -25.57 71.78
N ASN A 743 -12.25 -24.67 72.31
CA ASN A 743 -13.30 -24.99 73.27
C ASN A 743 -14.66 -24.88 72.58
N ASP A 744 -15.45 -25.96 72.60
CA ASP A 744 -16.78 -26.01 71.97
C ASP A 744 -17.68 -24.84 72.40
N ALA A 745 -17.60 -24.36 73.64
CA ALA A 745 -18.48 -23.30 74.16
C ALA A 745 -18.22 -21.92 73.55
N THR A 746 -16.97 -21.63 73.22
CA THR A 746 -16.55 -20.34 72.63
C THR A 746 -16.71 -20.36 71.12
N LEU A 747 -16.55 -21.52 70.48
CA LEU A 747 -16.82 -21.67 69.04
C LEU A 747 -18.27 -21.28 68.68
N TYR A 748 -19.25 -21.50 69.56
CA TYR A 748 -20.62 -21.04 69.31
C TYR A 748 -20.74 -19.53 69.11
N LEU A 749 -19.85 -18.74 69.70
CA LEU A 749 -19.87 -17.28 69.55
C LEU A 749 -19.24 -16.82 68.23
N ASP A 750 -18.45 -17.71 67.63
CA ASP A 750 -17.68 -17.51 66.41
C ASP A 750 -18.32 -18.24 65.22
N LEU A 751 -19.46 -18.92 65.44
CA LEU A 751 -20.23 -19.61 64.43
C LEU A 751 -21.45 -18.76 64.07
N SER A 752 -21.63 -18.47 62.79
CA SER A 752 -22.82 -17.82 62.24
C SER A 752 -23.57 -18.79 61.33
N ILE A 753 -24.90 -18.75 61.38
CA ILE A 753 -25.78 -19.49 60.47
C ILE A 753 -26.62 -18.47 59.70
N VAL A 754 -26.55 -18.51 58.37
CA VAL A 754 -27.22 -17.55 57.47
C VAL A 754 -28.36 -18.19 56.70
#